data_AF-S9TRF0-F1
#
_entry.id   AF-S9TRF0-F1
#
_cell.length_a   1.000
_cell.length_b   1.000
_cell.length_c   1.000
_cell.angle_alpha   90.00
_cell.angle_beta   90.00
_cell.angle_gamma   90.00
#
_symmetry.space_group_name_H-M   'P 1'
#
loop_
_entity.id
_entity.type
_entity.pdbx_description
1 polymer ?
#
loop_
_entity_poly.entity_id
_entity_poly.type
_entity_poly.pdbx_seq_one_letter_code
_entity_poly.pdbx_strand_id
1 'polypeptide(L)'
;MKERAAVLADQKVQGDRGFLNANPEGVAVRDLPLDKDPKFHDLEVQRAKLKASGGNPAKIKELEEQLNAQAEELARALKKKDLEGLNQKPEGIPIDLLDPHGDAEFAAYLPQLRELKKDPKANKAAINDLQQAMNDRVKQLADDKLCGDRPKYVEDVVDGVPHDILPLDKDPKFHELEVQRAVLRTKDPRRNADKIKDLETKLHDRVTELAAEQKKKDLECLDQNPEGMPLNILNPHADSEFAQLVEAHRELMKDPKKNAEALQDLEVQMNNCVHELAKEKLMNDRAYLEKDPQGVSLTDLPLDKDEKFKAMEAERAKLKALDARRNAAKIKKLEDELNDRLHELARHQLEEDLKEVNDEPRGVPIDFLKPNEDSQFVELVKKARALKKDPNRDEEELAYVVAAMNERVDDLAGEAMKRTFLETNPEGVPLSELPLDFDEQFHELEVERAKLKLKDPIRNRQKIRDLEDQMNARVLELAREQIAEDLAPCEANPRGIPLELLRPQEDEEIAKVIPQLRALKKDPKQNAEKIKELENGMKERARALASAKLDGDRDYLNPKPNDVPLEFLPLDTDPIFAEKEAQRAKLKAQNARRNAKQILTLEGDLNARACELADKKKEDELAMFPLRYDEMNTAGLKPHEDPEFNGLLNKYRVLAKGGEGESAAASALKEDMGKRLAELAKEKKDGDLWFLERSPEGIPLAELSLAKDKEFQNMRAERAKLKAEDPRRNAKRITELEIAMNNRAHALANQTKKSDFEDVDPNPRGIPLELLKPRDDSQVQSTLLGLREAKRNKEAKKTNMLAEKLKERVDQLAKAALTGDRHSYLDPEPEGVALEHLPLDKDDIFSRFEEERAKLKLQDPVKNAKQIEDLEDRLNDRARELAMQVKQNDLKNINQRPRDVPLDAIKPHEDKSFNELAKQLRVLNKDPVRNANKIRDIEGKMNTMVNKMADNMLAGNRTYLDEAPNGVALAVLPLDADPTFHNLEVQRATLAAEDPVRNKKQCEDLEHQLKERAKELADEVKRADLAQLDAAPLGVPVDLLSPPR
;
A
#
# COMPACT_ATOMS: atom_id res chain seq x y z
N MET A 1 -167.98 30.39 -90.64
CA MET A 1 -168.89 30.95 -89.60
C MET A 1 -168.63 30.34 -88.21
N LYS A 2 -168.59 29.01 -88.03
CA LYS A 2 -168.29 28.38 -86.73
C LYS A 2 -166.88 28.66 -86.16
N GLU A 3 -165.83 28.68 -87.00
CA GLU A 3 -164.46 28.99 -86.54
C GLU A 3 -164.27 30.44 -86.05
N ARG A 4 -164.92 31.41 -86.71
CA ARG A 4 -164.82 32.83 -86.31
C ARG A 4 -165.51 33.10 -84.97
N ALA A 5 -166.51 32.29 -84.61
CA ALA A 5 -167.17 32.37 -83.31
C ALA A 5 -166.34 31.73 -82.17
N ALA A 6 -165.56 30.69 -82.46
CA ALA A 6 -164.66 30.06 -81.48
C ALA A 6 -163.48 30.99 -81.11
N VAL A 7 -162.84 31.62 -82.10
CA VAL A 7 -161.71 32.55 -81.86
C VAL A 7 -162.14 33.78 -81.04
N LEU A 8 -163.34 34.31 -81.28
CA LEU A 8 -163.91 35.41 -80.49
C LEU A 8 -164.29 34.99 -79.06
N ALA A 9 -164.67 33.73 -78.85
CA ALA A 9 -164.91 33.18 -77.52
C ALA A 9 -163.60 33.07 -76.73
N ASP A 10 -162.56 32.49 -77.33
CA ASP A 10 -161.24 32.34 -76.69
C ASP A 10 -160.61 33.69 -76.30
N GLN A 11 -160.66 34.70 -77.18
CA GLN A 11 -160.15 36.04 -76.86
C GLN A 11 -160.87 36.68 -75.68
N LYS A 12 -162.17 36.40 -75.51
CA LYS A 12 -162.97 36.94 -74.42
C LYS A 12 -162.68 36.25 -73.08
N VAL A 13 -162.37 34.95 -73.11
CA VAL A 13 -161.98 34.20 -71.91
C VAL A 13 -160.56 34.59 -71.46
N GLN A 14 -159.61 34.72 -72.40
CA GLN A 14 -158.22 35.15 -72.12
C GLN A 14 -158.14 36.55 -71.51
N GLY A 15 -159.00 37.48 -71.94
CA GLY A 15 -159.06 38.85 -71.40
C GLY A 15 -159.59 38.97 -69.97
N ASP A 16 -160.07 37.88 -69.37
CA ASP A 16 -160.71 37.84 -68.04
C ASP A 16 -159.93 37.00 -67.01
N ARG A 17 -158.60 36.91 -67.17
CA ARG A 17 -157.66 36.16 -66.31
C ARG A 17 -157.16 36.90 -65.06
N GLY A 18 -157.70 38.06 -64.72
CA GLY A 18 -157.19 38.94 -63.65
C GLY A 18 -157.25 38.39 -62.22
N PHE A 19 -157.78 37.19 -62.00
CA PHE A 19 -157.91 36.52 -60.70
C PHE A 19 -156.73 35.59 -60.35
N LEU A 20 -155.78 35.38 -61.28
CA LEU A 20 -154.61 34.53 -61.06
C LEU A 20 -153.55 35.24 -60.19
N ASN A 21 -152.92 34.51 -59.27
CA ASN A 21 -151.73 34.94 -58.53
C ASN A 21 -150.66 35.37 -59.53
N ALA A 22 -150.05 36.55 -59.39
CA ALA A 22 -149.09 37.05 -60.38
C ALA A 22 -147.86 36.15 -60.59
N ASN A 23 -147.41 35.47 -59.52
CA ASN A 23 -146.21 34.63 -59.51
C ASN A 23 -146.42 33.32 -58.72
N PRO A 24 -147.25 32.37 -59.20
CA PRO A 24 -147.39 31.08 -58.54
C PRO A 24 -146.04 30.37 -58.46
N GLU A 25 -145.67 29.90 -57.26
CA GLU A 25 -144.37 29.28 -56.97
C GLU A 25 -143.16 30.15 -57.36
N GLY A 26 -143.31 31.48 -57.44
CA GLY A 26 -142.24 32.39 -57.87
C GLY A 26 -142.00 32.42 -59.38
N VAL A 27 -142.86 31.78 -60.18
CA VAL A 27 -142.82 31.85 -61.64
C VAL A 27 -143.91 32.79 -62.15
N ALA A 28 -143.58 33.75 -63.01
CA ALA A 28 -144.55 34.71 -63.51
C ALA A 28 -145.65 34.02 -64.35
N VAL A 29 -146.92 34.41 -64.13
CA VAL A 29 -148.07 33.82 -64.85
C VAL A 29 -147.94 33.87 -66.36
N ARG A 30 -147.31 34.93 -66.90
CA ARG A 30 -147.05 35.08 -68.34
C ARG A 30 -146.15 33.98 -68.93
N ASP A 31 -145.32 33.35 -68.09
CA ASP A 31 -144.39 32.30 -68.50
C ASP A 31 -145.02 30.90 -68.38
N LEU A 32 -146.22 30.81 -67.80
CA LEU A 32 -146.96 29.56 -67.69
C LEU A 32 -147.74 29.26 -68.98
N PRO A 33 -147.77 28.00 -69.43
CA PRO A 33 -148.48 27.60 -70.64
C PRO A 33 -150.00 27.44 -70.40
N LEU A 34 -150.65 28.43 -69.79
CA LEU A 34 -152.05 28.36 -69.38
C LEU A 34 -153.00 28.09 -70.55
N ASP A 35 -152.75 28.69 -71.72
CA ASP A 35 -153.55 28.51 -72.94
C ASP A 35 -153.47 27.10 -73.54
N LYS A 36 -152.41 26.35 -73.20
CA LYS A 36 -152.17 25.02 -73.74
C LYS A 36 -152.60 23.92 -72.77
N ASP A 37 -152.93 24.26 -71.52
CA ASP A 37 -153.39 23.28 -70.55
C ASP A 37 -154.90 23.04 -70.72
N PRO A 38 -155.31 21.82 -71.15
CA PRO A 38 -156.72 21.54 -71.40
C PRO A 38 -157.56 21.67 -70.13
N LYS A 39 -156.99 21.28 -68.97
CA LYS A 39 -157.67 21.39 -67.67
C LYS A 39 -157.91 22.84 -67.30
N PHE A 40 -156.88 23.68 -67.42
CA PHE A 40 -157.00 25.11 -67.17
C PHE A 40 -158.05 25.73 -68.10
N HIS A 41 -157.99 25.45 -69.40
CA HIS A 41 -158.94 25.97 -70.38
C HIS A 41 -160.39 25.52 -70.08
N ASP A 42 -160.62 24.25 -69.75
CA ASP A 42 -161.96 23.75 -69.41
C ASP A 42 -162.54 24.44 -68.17
N LEU A 43 -161.73 24.63 -67.13
CA LEU A 43 -162.10 25.39 -65.93
C LEU A 43 -162.37 26.86 -66.26
N GLU A 44 -161.60 27.44 -67.19
CA GLU A 44 -161.74 28.81 -67.67
C GLU A 44 -163.06 29.01 -68.43
N VAL A 45 -163.40 28.07 -69.32
CA VAL A 45 -164.65 28.06 -70.09
C VAL A 45 -165.85 27.85 -69.16
N GLN A 46 -165.73 26.97 -68.16
CA GLN A 46 -166.77 26.79 -67.14
C GLN A 46 -166.99 28.08 -66.35
N ARG A 47 -165.92 28.73 -65.89
CA ARG A 47 -165.98 30.04 -65.22
C ARG A 47 -166.65 31.08 -66.11
N ALA A 48 -166.26 31.16 -67.39
CA ALA A 48 -166.83 32.12 -68.35
C ALA A 48 -168.33 31.89 -68.61
N LYS A 49 -168.78 30.63 -68.76
CA LYS A 49 -170.21 30.28 -68.90
C LYS A 49 -171.01 30.62 -67.65
N LEU A 50 -170.46 30.33 -66.47
CA LEU A 50 -171.11 30.61 -65.19
C LEU A 50 -171.24 32.12 -64.96
N LYS A 51 -170.22 32.89 -65.34
CA LYS A 51 -170.21 34.36 -65.28
C LYS A 51 -171.19 34.99 -66.28
N ALA A 52 -171.29 34.44 -67.50
CA ALA A 52 -172.18 34.97 -68.55
C ALA A 52 -173.68 34.69 -68.32
N SER A 53 -174.03 33.66 -67.52
CA SER A 53 -175.42 33.31 -67.17
C SER A 53 -175.94 33.98 -65.89
N GLY A 54 -175.15 34.87 -65.26
CA GLY A 54 -175.47 35.49 -63.96
C GLY A 54 -175.41 34.51 -62.78
N GLY A 55 -174.63 33.43 -62.91
CA GLY A 55 -174.53 32.34 -61.94
C GLY A 55 -173.88 32.72 -60.60
N ASN A 56 -174.04 31.84 -59.59
CA ASN A 56 -173.65 32.06 -58.19
C ASN A 56 -172.16 32.47 -58.00
N PRO A 57 -171.85 33.61 -57.36
CA PRO A 57 -170.48 34.10 -57.18
C PRO A 57 -169.55 33.19 -56.37
N ALA A 58 -170.05 32.41 -55.40
CA ALA A 58 -169.20 31.51 -54.60
C ALA A 58 -168.57 30.39 -55.46
N LYS A 59 -169.33 29.86 -56.44
CA LYS A 59 -168.82 28.86 -57.39
C LYS A 59 -167.81 29.45 -58.37
N ILE A 60 -167.91 30.74 -58.69
CA ILE A 60 -166.91 31.44 -59.50
C ILE A 60 -165.58 31.51 -58.73
N LYS A 61 -165.59 31.87 -57.44
CA LYS A 61 -164.39 31.92 -56.60
C LYS A 61 -163.72 30.56 -56.42
N GLU A 62 -164.49 29.50 -56.20
CA GLU A 62 -163.96 28.12 -56.11
C GLU A 62 -163.24 27.71 -57.40
N LEU A 63 -163.81 28.05 -58.57
CA LEU A 63 -163.14 27.82 -59.85
C LEU A 63 -161.86 28.68 -59.98
N GLU A 64 -161.84 29.91 -59.48
CA GLU A 64 -160.63 30.76 -59.47
C GLU A 64 -159.52 30.19 -58.55
N GLU A 65 -159.87 29.59 -57.41
CA GLU A 65 -158.93 28.89 -56.52
C GLU A 65 -158.37 27.62 -57.19
N GLN A 66 -159.22 26.85 -57.86
CA GLN A 66 -158.78 25.68 -58.65
C GLN A 66 -157.88 26.09 -59.83
N LEU A 67 -158.19 27.19 -60.50
CA LEU A 67 -157.34 27.75 -61.56
C LEU A 67 -155.99 28.23 -61.00
N ASN A 68 -155.94 28.82 -59.80
CA ASN A 68 -154.70 29.19 -59.12
C ASN A 68 -153.87 27.97 -58.69
N ALA A 69 -154.50 26.94 -58.11
CA ALA A 69 -153.83 25.69 -57.75
C ALA A 69 -153.26 24.98 -59.00
N GLN A 70 -154.00 24.99 -60.11
CA GLN A 70 -153.54 24.48 -61.39
C GLN A 70 -152.36 25.32 -61.93
N ALA A 71 -152.37 26.65 -61.76
CA ALA A 71 -151.25 27.51 -62.12
C ALA A 71 -149.99 27.23 -61.26
N GLU A 72 -150.13 26.94 -59.97
CA GLU A 72 -149.03 26.48 -59.11
C GLU A 72 -148.49 25.10 -59.49
N GLU A 73 -149.36 24.16 -59.86
CA GLU A 73 -148.93 22.86 -60.39
C GLU A 73 -148.13 23.02 -61.68
N LEU A 74 -148.60 23.89 -62.59
CA LEU A 74 -147.88 24.23 -63.82
C LEU A 74 -146.56 24.94 -63.53
N ALA A 75 -146.48 25.78 -62.50
CA ALA A 75 -145.24 26.44 -62.09
C ALA A 75 -144.21 25.46 -61.51
N ARG A 76 -144.63 24.49 -60.68
CA ARG A 76 -143.76 23.38 -60.22
C ARG A 76 -143.28 22.50 -61.37
N ALA A 77 -144.17 22.19 -62.30
CA ALA A 77 -143.81 21.45 -63.50
C ALA A 77 -142.80 22.22 -64.36
N LEU A 78 -142.94 23.56 -64.45
CA LEU A 78 -142.01 24.42 -65.17
C LEU A 78 -140.65 24.50 -64.48
N LYS A 79 -140.58 24.68 -63.16
CA LYS A 79 -139.29 24.62 -62.43
C LYS A 79 -138.58 23.29 -62.63
N LYS A 80 -139.32 22.18 -62.60
CA LYS A 80 -138.73 20.86 -62.89
C LYS A 80 -138.18 20.80 -64.32
N LYS A 81 -138.90 21.37 -65.28
CA LYS A 81 -138.50 21.46 -66.69
C LYS A 81 -137.31 22.42 -66.93
N ASP A 82 -137.17 23.45 -66.10
CA ASP A 82 -136.04 24.37 -66.13
C ASP A 82 -134.74 23.65 -65.77
N LEU A 83 -134.80 22.72 -64.80
CA LEU A 83 -133.68 21.86 -64.41
C LEU A 83 -133.39 20.71 -65.38
N GLU A 84 -134.27 20.46 -66.35
CA GLU A 84 -134.04 19.42 -67.36
C GLU A 84 -132.87 19.80 -68.28
N GLY A 85 -131.88 18.90 -68.34
CA GLY A 85 -130.63 19.07 -69.08
C GLY A 85 -129.45 19.57 -68.25
N LEU A 86 -129.66 19.84 -66.95
CA LEU A 86 -128.59 20.19 -66.01
C LEU A 86 -128.05 18.94 -65.28
N ASN A 87 -126.86 19.05 -64.71
CA ASN A 87 -126.28 18.04 -63.83
C ASN A 87 -127.18 17.87 -62.60
N GLN A 88 -127.69 16.67 -62.40
CA GLN A 88 -128.62 16.38 -61.31
C GLN A 88 -127.92 16.15 -59.96
N LYS A 89 -126.59 15.95 -59.96
CA LYS A 89 -125.77 15.76 -58.75
C LYS A 89 -124.41 16.48 -58.85
N PRO A 90 -124.37 17.81 -58.93
CA PRO A 90 -123.12 18.56 -58.89
C PRO A 90 -122.39 18.30 -57.57
N GLU A 91 -121.10 17.97 -57.66
CA GLU A 91 -120.24 17.52 -56.54
C GLU A 91 -120.89 16.44 -55.66
N GLY A 92 -121.73 15.58 -56.26
CA GLY A 92 -122.44 14.52 -55.55
C GLY A 92 -123.69 14.97 -54.77
N ILE A 93 -123.93 16.28 -54.63
CA ILE A 93 -125.13 16.82 -53.96
C ILE A 93 -126.31 16.87 -54.94
N PRO A 94 -127.47 16.29 -54.63
CA PRO A 94 -128.68 16.41 -55.44
C PRO A 94 -129.06 17.87 -55.73
N ILE A 95 -129.29 18.22 -57.01
CA ILE A 95 -129.57 19.60 -57.46
C ILE A 95 -130.79 20.23 -56.80
N ASP A 96 -131.77 19.42 -56.41
CA ASP A 96 -132.97 19.86 -55.68
C ASP A 96 -132.66 20.34 -54.25
N LEU A 97 -131.57 19.88 -53.65
CA LEU A 97 -131.10 20.31 -52.33
C LEU A 97 -130.26 21.59 -52.35
N LEU A 98 -129.90 22.09 -53.55
CA LEU A 98 -129.12 23.30 -53.73
C LEU A 98 -129.99 24.56 -53.92
N ASP A 99 -131.32 24.41 -53.98
CA ASP A 99 -132.30 25.46 -54.32
C ASP A 99 -131.85 26.41 -55.46
N PRO A 100 -131.59 25.91 -56.67
CA PRO A 100 -131.05 26.74 -57.75
C PRO A 100 -131.98 27.89 -58.15
N HIS A 101 -133.29 27.73 -58.01
CA HIS A 101 -134.27 28.77 -58.37
C HIS A 101 -134.27 29.95 -57.37
N GLY A 102 -133.73 29.76 -56.18
CA GLY A 102 -133.49 30.83 -55.19
C GLY A 102 -132.20 31.61 -55.43
N ASP A 103 -131.25 31.07 -56.22
CA ASP A 103 -130.02 31.77 -56.59
C ASP A 103 -130.29 32.82 -57.68
N ALA A 104 -129.83 34.05 -57.44
CA ALA A 104 -130.13 35.19 -58.31
C ALA A 104 -129.48 35.04 -59.70
N GLU A 105 -128.26 34.49 -59.77
CA GLU A 105 -127.55 34.27 -61.04
C GLU A 105 -128.20 33.15 -61.83
N PHE A 106 -128.51 32.02 -61.19
CA PHE A 106 -129.22 30.92 -61.82
C PHE A 106 -130.62 31.32 -62.30
N ALA A 107 -131.38 32.06 -61.49
CA ALA A 107 -132.71 32.54 -61.84
C ALA A 107 -132.70 33.49 -63.07
N ALA A 108 -131.62 34.26 -63.26
CA ALA A 108 -131.46 35.15 -64.41
C ALA A 108 -131.33 34.40 -65.76
N TYR A 109 -130.87 33.15 -65.74
CA TYR A 109 -130.78 32.32 -66.95
C TYR A 109 -132.14 31.75 -67.39
N LEU A 110 -133.11 31.63 -66.47
CA LEU A 110 -134.39 30.96 -66.72
C LEU A 110 -135.23 31.59 -67.85
N PRO A 111 -135.42 32.93 -67.92
CA PRO A 111 -136.18 33.54 -69.03
C PRO A 111 -135.54 33.25 -70.39
N GLN A 112 -134.20 33.31 -70.46
CA GLN A 112 -133.45 33.02 -71.68
C GLN A 112 -133.58 31.56 -72.09
N LEU A 113 -133.46 30.63 -71.12
CA LEU A 113 -133.60 29.20 -71.35
C LEU A 113 -135.01 28.86 -71.88
N ARG A 114 -136.05 29.44 -71.27
CA ARG A 114 -137.45 29.21 -71.67
C ARG A 114 -137.74 29.73 -73.07
N GLU A 115 -137.19 30.89 -73.45
CA GLU A 115 -137.34 31.44 -74.82
C GLU A 115 -136.64 30.56 -75.86
N LEU A 116 -135.39 30.17 -75.60
CA LEU A 116 -134.64 29.29 -76.50
C LEU A 116 -135.34 27.94 -76.67
N LYS A 117 -135.95 27.40 -75.61
CA LYS A 117 -136.72 26.14 -75.62
C LYS A 117 -138.06 26.22 -76.40
N LYS A 118 -138.49 27.38 -76.93
CA LYS A 118 -139.67 27.46 -77.82
C LYS A 118 -139.43 26.82 -79.19
N ASP A 119 -138.20 26.94 -79.71
CA ASP A 119 -137.73 26.20 -80.89
C ASP A 119 -136.41 25.47 -80.56
N PRO A 120 -136.49 24.30 -79.88
CA PRO A 120 -135.31 23.57 -79.45
C PRO A 120 -134.41 23.11 -80.61
N LYS A 121 -134.97 22.96 -81.82
CA LYS A 121 -134.21 22.49 -82.99
C LYS A 121 -133.35 23.62 -83.57
N ALA A 122 -133.91 24.82 -83.69
CA ALA A 122 -133.16 25.98 -84.16
C ALA A 122 -132.13 26.48 -83.13
N ASN A 123 -132.43 26.39 -81.85
CA ASN A 123 -131.64 27.00 -80.77
C ASN A 123 -130.69 26.05 -80.03
N LYS A 124 -130.42 24.86 -80.56
CA LYS A 124 -129.71 23.76 -79.86
C LYS A 124 -128.37 24.19 -79.22
N ALA A 125 -127.51 24.93 -79.94
CA ALA A 125 -126.20 25.34 -79.44
C ALA A 125 -126.32 26.35 -78.28
N ALA A 126 -127.16 27.38 -78.43
CA ALA A 126 -127.40 28.37 -77.39
C ALA A 126 -128.03 27.77 -76.12
N ILE A 127 -128.88 26.74 -76.26
CA ILE A 127 -129.42 25.99 -75.11
C ILE A 127 -128.29 25.25 -74.37
N ASN A 128 -127.38 24.58 -75.10
CA ASN A 128 -126.27 23.86 -74.48
C ASN A 128 -125.30 24.79 -73.75
N ASP A 129 -124.91 25.92 -74.36
CA ASP A 129 -123.98 26.88 -73.74
C ASP A 129 -124.58 27.48 -72.46
N LEU A 130 -125.87 27.82 -72.49
CA LEU A 130 -126.58 28.33 -71.32
C LEU A 130 -126.74 27.25 -70.24
N GLN A 131 -127.06 26.01 -70.62
CA GLN A 131 -127.10 24.88 -69.68
C GLN A 131 -125.73 24.59 -69.07
N GLN A 132 -124.63 24.79 -69.80
CA GLN A 132 -123.28 24.66 -69.26
C GLN A 132 -122.97 25.76 -68.22
N ALA A 133 -123.27 27.02 -68.53
CA ALA A 133 -123.11 28.11 -67.55
C ALA A 133 -123.98 27.88 -66.29
N MET A 134 -125.20 27.38 -66.48
CA MET A 134 -126.07 26.96 -65.38
C MET A 134 -125.46 25.78 -64.59
N ASN A 135 -124.85 24.79 -65.24
CA ASN A 135 -124.15 23.69 -64.58
C ASN A 135 -122.94 24.18 -63.78
N ASP A 136 -122.15 25.11 -64.32
CA ASP A 136 -120.99 25.68 -63.62
C ASP A 136 -121.44 26.45 -62.36
N ARG A 137 -122.54 27.20 -62.44
CA ARG A 137 -123.12 27.88 -61.30
C ARG A 137 -123.64 26.91 -60.23
N VAL A 138 -124.36 25.86 -60.62
CA VAL A 138 -124.85 24.86 -59.66
C VAL A 138 -123.68 24.06 -59.07
N LYS A 139 -122.58 23.85 -59.80
CA LYS A 139 -121.34 23.28 -59.26
C LYS A 139 -120.76 24.16 -58.15
N GLN A 140 -120.64 25.47 -58.36
CA GLN A 140 -120.19 26.41 -57.32
C GLN A 140 -121.08 26.37 -56.08
N LEU A 141 -122.40 26.31 -56.25
CA LEU A 141 -123.33 26.17 -55.13
C LEU A 141 -123.12 24.87 -54.34
N ALA A 142 -122.68 23.80 -55.00
CA ALA A 142 -122.33 22.54 -54.35
C ALA A 142 -120.99 22.64 -53.60
N ASP A 143 -119.96 23.25 -54.20
CA ASP A 143 -118.65 23.50 -53.56
C ASP A 143 -118.80 24.35 -52.29
N ASP A 144 -119.53 25.46 -52.37
CA ASP A 144 -119.80 26.35 -51.22
C ASP A 144 -120.51 25.61 -50.08
N LYS A 145 -121.37 24.63 -50.43
CA LYS A 145 -122.12 23.82 -49.47
C LYS A 145 -121.25 22.80 -48.74
N LEU A 146 -120.24 22.25 -49.42
CA LEU A 146 -119.29 21.30 -48.84
C LEU A 146 -118.26 22.03 -47.98
N CYS A 147 -117.55 23.00 -48.57
CA CYS A 147 -116.41 23.66 -47.95
C CYS A 147 -116.81 24.69 -46.87
N GLY A 148 -117.92 25.41 -47.05
CA GLY A 148 -118.29 26.54 -46.17
C GLY A 148 -118.60 26.14 -44.72
N ASP A 149 -118.93 24.88 -44.47
CA ASP A 149 -119.22 24.37 -43.14
C ASP A 149 -118.07 23.55 -42.52
N ARG A 150 -116.93 23.40 -43.23
CA ARG A 150 -115.78 22.57 -42.81
C ARG A 150 -115.15 22.97 -41.47
N PRO A 151 -114.93 24.27 -41.16
CA PRO A 151 -114.38 24.69 -39.87
C PRO A 151 -115.25 24.34 -38.65
N LYS A 152 -116.50 23.92 -38.86
CA LYS A 152 -117.40 23.54 -37.76
C LYS A 152 -117.14 22.13 -37.22
N TYR A 153 -116.37 21.30 -37.95
CA TYR A 153 -116.16 19.90 -37.61
C TYR A 153 -114.75 19.37 -37.92
N VAL A 154 -113.86 20.21 -38.46
CA VAL A 154 -112.43 19.92 -38.60
C VAL A 154 -111.66 20.91 -37.73
N GLU A 155 -110.76 20.41 -36.87
CA GLU A 155 -109.93 21.25 -35.98
C GLU A 155 -108.82 21.97 -36.76
N ASP A 156 -108.38 23.13 -36.27
CA ASP A 156 -107.34 23.96 -36.92
C ASP A 156 -105.99 23.23 -37.05
N VAL A 157 -105.61 22.47 -36.02
CA VAL A 157 -104.37 21.68 -35.98
C VAL A 157 -104.68 20.30 -35.41
N VAL A 158 -104.44 19.25 -36.19
CA VAL A 158 -104.64 17.85 -35.79
C VAL A 158 -103.30 17.17 -35.65
N ASP A 159 -103.01 16.61 -34.47
CA ASP A 159 -101.72 16.00 -34.14
C ASP A 159 -100.51 16.91 -34.43
N GLY A 160 -100.61 18.23 -34.25
CA GLY A 160 -99.52 19.16 -34.56
C GLY A 160 -99.31 19.40 -36.07
N VAL A 161 -100.24 18.95 -36.92
CA VAL A 161 -100.28 19.21 -38.35
C VAL A 161 -101.47 20.14 -38.63
N PRO A 162 -101.25 21.37 -39.14
CA PRO A 162 -102.33 22.26 -39.57
C PRO A 162 -103.25 21.60 -40.62
N HIS A 163 -104.57 21.82 -40.56
CA HIS A 163 -105.48 21.16 -41.52
C HIS A 163 -105.39 21.72 -42.95
N ASP A 164 -104.91 22.95 -43.11
CA ASP A 164 -104.80 23.67 -44.39
C ASP A 164 -103.72 23.07 -45.31
N ILE A 165 -102.73 22.39 -44.72
CA ILE A 165 -101.73 21.61 -45.47
C ILE A 165 -102.18 20.18 -45.77
N LEU A 166 -103.28 19.72 -45.19
CA LEU A 166 -103.84 18.39 -45.48
C LEU A 166 -104.66 18.44 -46.78
N PRO A 167 -104.60 17.40 -47.63
CA PRO A 167 -105.27 17.38 -48.93
C PRO A 167 -106.79 17.09 -48.83
N LEU A 168 -107.52 17.76 -47.93
CA LEU A 168 -108.92 17.45 -47.60
C LEU A 168 -109.86 17.56 -48.82
N ASP A 169 -109.69 18.59 -49.66
CA ASP A 169 -110.50 18.79 -50.88
C ASP A 169 -110.26 17.73 -51.97
N LYS A 170 -109.10 17.09 -51.94
CA LYS A 170 -108.66 16.13 -52.95
C LYS A 170 -108.78 14.69 -52.47
N ASP A 171 -108.98 14.48 -51.17
CA ASP A 171 -109.12 13.14 -50.58
C ASP A 171 -110.50 12.59 -50.93
N PRO A 172 -110.59 11.52 -51.74
CA PRO A 172 -111.89 11.00 -52.19
C PRO A 172 -112.77 10.50 -51.04
N LYS A 173 -112.15 9.96 -49.98
CA LYS A 173 -112.85 9.42 -48.81
C LYS A 173 -113.42 10.54 -47.94
N PHE A 174 -112.65 11.60 -47.73
CA PHE A 174 -113.11 12.81 -47.04
C PHE A 174 -114.24 13.48 -47.81
N HIS A 175 -114.09 13.69 -49.13
CA HIS A 175 -115.13 14.27 -49.98
C HIS A 175 -116.44 13.46 -49.94
N GLU A 176 -116.39 12.13 -50.04
CA GLU A 176 -117.60 11.30 -49.98
C GLU A 176 -118.34 11.45 -48.63
N LEU A 177 -117.61 11.44 -47.52
CA LEU A 177 -118.17 11.63 -46.18
C LEU A 177 -118.74 13.05 -46.01
N GLU A 178 -118.05 14.06 -46.55
CA GLU A 178 -118.47 15.47 -46.55
C GLU A 178 -119.77 15.66 -47.34
N VAL A 179 -119.90 15.02 -48.51
CA VAL A 179 -121.14 15.00 -49.32
C VAL A 179 -122.29 14.33 -48.57
N GLN A 180 -122.07 13.16 -47.97
CA GLN A 180 -123.10 12.49 -47.17
C GLN A 180 -123.56 13.36 -46.00
N ARG A 181 -122.63 14.04 -45.32
CA ARG A 181 -122.92 14.98 -44.25
C ARG A 181 -123.75 16.15 -44.76
N ALA A 182 -123.36 16.78 -45.88
CA ALA A 182 -124.07 17.91 -46.47
C ALA A 182 -125.51 17.55 -46.89
N VAL A 183 -125.72 16.37 -47.47
CA VAL A 183 -127.05 15.87 -47.86
C VAL A 183 -127.94 15.62 -46.64
N LEU A 184 -127.45 14.93 -45.61
CA LEU A 184 -128.23 14.66 -44.39
C LEU A 184 -128.57 15.94 -43.63
N ARG A 185 -127.63 16.88 -43.59
CA ARG A 185 -127.80 18.18 -42.96
C ARG A 185 -128.81 19.06 -43.70
N THR A 186 -128.90 18.96 -45.02
CA THR A 186 -129.86 19.75 -45.82
C THR A 186 -131.28 19.17 -45.77
N LYS A 187 -131.44 17.85 -45.70
CA LYS A 187 -132.77 17.21 -45.64
C LYS A 187 -133.52 17.44 -44.34
N ASP A 188 -132.88 17.11 -43.21
CA ASP A 188 -133.44 17.31 -41.87
C ASP A 188 -132.30 17.22 -40.84
N PRO A 189 -131.69 18.35 -40.45
CA PRO A 189 -130.56 18.35 -39.53
C PRO A 189 -130.90 17.76 -38.16
N ARG A 190 -132.15 17.91 -37.69
CA ARG A 190 -132.56 17.44 -36.35
C ARG A 190 -132.75 15.94 -36.34
N ARG A 191 -133.44 15.39 -37.35
CA ARG A 191 -133.74 13.97 -37.43
C ARG A 191 -132.52 13.12 -37.82
N ASN A 192 -131.51 13.73 -38.44
CA ASN A 192 -130.27 13.07 -38.85
C ASN A 192 -129.07 13.32 -37.91
N ALA A 193 -129.27 13.92 -36.72
CA ALA A 193 -128.20 14.39 -35.85
C ALA A 193 -127.14 13.32 -35.49
N ASP A 194 -127.55 12.11 -35.09
CA ASP A 194 -126.63 11.03 -34.73
C ASP A 194 -125.77 10.58 -35.93
N LYS A 195 -126.39 10.46 -37.11
CA LYS A 195 -125.68 10.09 -38.35
C LYS A 195 -124.70 11.18 -38.78
N ILE A 196 -125.04 12.45 -38.56
CA ILE A 196 -124.14 13.58 -38.83
C ILE A 196 -122.94 13.50 -37.89
N LYS A 197 -123.14 13.23 -36.60
CA LYS A 197 -122.06 13.08 -35.62
C LYS A 197 -121.13 11.89 -35.92
N ASP A 198 -121.69 10.76 -36.32
CA ASP A 198 -120.91 9.59 -36.76
C ASP A 198 -120.06 9.91 -38.00
N LEU A 199 -120.60 10.68 -38.94
CA LEU A 199 -119.85 11.15 -40.10
C LEU A 199 -118.76 12.14 -39.71
N GLU A 200 -119.03 13.07 -38.79
CA GLU A 200 -118.03 14.00 -38.25
C GLU A 200 -116.90 13.28 -37.52
N THR A 201 -117.20 12.20 -36.79
CA THR A 201 -116.18 11.34 -36.15
C THR A 201 -115.30 10.66 -37.21
N LYS A 202 -115.90 10.08 -38.25
CA LYS A 202 -115.15 9.46 -39.37
C LYS A 202 -114.32 10.47 -40.16
N LEU A 203 -114.82 11.70 -40.30
CA LEU A 203 -114.10 12.82 -40.91
C LEU A 203 -112.89 13.19 -40.05
N HIS A 204 -113.04 13.29 -38.73
CA HIS A 204 -111.93 13.52 -37.79
C HIS A 204 -110.89 12.37 -37.79
N ASP A 205 -111.33 11.11 -37.78
CA ASP A 205 -110.44 9.95 -37.87
C ASP A 205 -109.62 9.99 -39.17
N ARG A 206 -110.26 10.34 -40.30
CA ARG A 206 -109.57 10.48 -41.59
C ARG A 206 -108.58 11.65 -41.58
N VAL A 207 -108.91 12.78 -40.95
CA VAL A 207 -107.99 13.91 -40.78
C VAL A 207 -106.77 13.50 -39.94
N THR A 208 -106.98 12.70 -38.89
CA THR A 208 -105.90 12.15 -38.05
C THR A 208 -105.01 11.17 -38.83
N GLU A 209 -105.60 10.27 -39.64
CA GLU A 209 -104.85 9.41 -40.56
C GLU A 209 -103.97 10.24 -41.52
N LEU A 210 -104.52 11.31 -42.11
CA LEU A 210 -103.79 12.20 -43.02
C LEU A 210 -102.68 12.98 -42.31
N ALA A 211 -102.88 13.39 -41.05
CA ALA A 211 -101.84 14.03 -40.24
C ALA A 211 -100.67 13.07 -39.96
N ALA A 212 -100.95 11.79 -39.66
CA ALA A 212 -99.92 10.77 -39.47
C ALA A 212 -99.18 10.46 -40.79
N GLU A 213 -99.89 10.39 -41.91
CA GLU A 213 -99.29 10.27 -43.25
C GLU A 213 -98.35 11.46 -43.56
N GLN A 214 -98.76 12.68 -43.20
CA GLN A 214 -97.95 13.88 -43.37
C GLN A 214 -96.70 13.85 -42.48
N LYS A 215 -96.83 13.51 -41.20
CA LYS A 215 -95.67 13.36 -40.29
C LYS A 215 -94.66 12.34 -40.79
N LYS A 216 -95.15 11.22 -41.33
CA LYS A 216 -94.28 10.21 -41.94
C LYS A 216 -93.52 10.79 -43.13
N LYS A 217 -94.22 11.53 -43.98
CA LYS A 217 -93.63 12.22 -45.15
C LYS A 217 -92.57 13.24 -44.76
N ASP A 218 -92.76 13.98 -43.67
CA ASP A 218 -91.75 14.93 -43.17
C ASP A 218 -90.45 14.25 -42.70
N LEU A 219 -90.49 12.97 -42.35
CA LEU A 219 -89.35 12.20 -41.88
C LEU A 219 -88.66 11.39 -43.01
N GLU A 220 -89.20 11.36 -44.22
CA GLU A 220 -88.68 10.50 -45.31
C GLU A 220 -87.27 10.91 -45.78
N CYS A 221 -86.93 12.20 -45.69
CA CYS A 221 -85.63 12.72 -46.10
C CYS A 221 -84.53 12.62 -45.03
N LEU A 222 -84.85 12.09 -43.84
CA LEU A 222 -83.93 12.01 -42.71
C LEU A 222 -83.31 10.62 -42.55
N ASP A 223 -82.21 10.53 -41.80
CA ASP A 223 -81.69 9.25 -41.33
C ASP A 223 -82.77 8.54 -40.49
N GLN A 224 -83.11 7.32 -40.89
CA GLN A 224 -84.14 6.53 -40.23
C GLN A 224 -83.67 5.93 -38.91
N ASN A 225 -82.35 5.84 -38.68
CA ASN A 225 -81.74 5.28 -37.47
C ASN A 225 -80.61 6.17 -36.91
N PRO A 226 -80.87 7.44 -36.54
CA PRO A 226 -79.86 8.32 -35.97
C PRO A 226 -79.25 7.71 -34.70
N GLU A 227 -77.90 7.65 -34.64
CA GLU A 227 -77.15 6.96 -33.57
C GLU A 227 -77.56 5.50 -33.35
N GLY A 228 -78.09 4.85 -34.39
CA GLY A 228 -78.64 3.50 -34.33
C GLY A 228 -80.05 3.43 -33.74
N MET A 229 -80.69 4.54 -33.34
CA MET A 229 -82.05 4.59 -32.78
C MET A 229 -83.10 4.89 -33.85
N PRO A 230 -84.18 4.09 -33.99
CA PRO A 230 -85.23 4.36 -34.98
C PRO A 230 -86.02 5.64 -34.69
N LEU A 231 -86.33 6.43 -35.72
CA LEU A 231 -87.08 7.69 -35.58
C LEU A 231 -88.45 7.52 -34.90
N ASN A 232 -89.12 6.38 -35.08
CA ASN A 232 -90.41 6.11 -34.43
C ASN A 232 -90.29 5.96 -32.90
N ILE A 233 -89.13 5.54 -32.39
CA ILE A 233 -88.82 5.45 -30.97
C ILE A 233 -88.35 6.80 -30.45
N LEU A 234 -87.64 7.58 -31.27
CA LEU A 234 -87.17 8.91 -30.92
C LEU A 234 -88.32 9.92 -30.79
N ASN A 235 -89.34 9.81 -31.66
CA ASN A 235 -90.46 10.74 -31.81
C ASN A 235 -90.03 12.22 -32.01
N PRO A 236 -89.31 12.55 -33.10
CA PRO A 236 -88.79 13.91 -33.33
C PRO A 236 -89.86 15.01 -33.34
N HIS A 237 -91.07 14.70 -33.81
CA HIS A 237 -92.19 15.67 -33.86
C HIS A 237 -92.68 16.15 -32.49
N ALA A 238 -92.25 15.52 -31.39
CA ALA A 238 -92.51 16.00 -30.04
C ALA A 238 -91.49 17.06 -29.58
N ASP A 239 -90.33 17.15 -30.25
CA ASP A 239 -89.34 18.18 -29.99
C ASP A 239 -89.76 19.50 -30.67
N SER A 240 -89.64 20.60 -29.92
CA SER A 240 -90.10 21.91 -30.39
C SER A 240 -89.19 22.51 -31.46
N GLU A 241 -87.88 22.24 -31.43
CA GLU A 241 -86.95 22.77 -32.43
C GLU A 241 -87.15 22.01 -33.75
N PHE A 242 -87.23 20.68 -33.67
CA PHE A 242 -87.50 19.83 -34.83
C PHE A 242 -88.85 20.17 -35.49
N ALA A 243 -89.90 20.43 -34.71
CA ALA A 243 -91.21 20.82 -35.25
C ALA A 243 -91.16 22.13 -36.06
N GLN A 244 -90.36 23.12 -35.62
CA GLN A 244 -90.16 24.37 -36.36
C GLN A 244 -89.40 24.16 -37.67
N LEU A 245 -88.39 23.27 -37.66
CA LEU A 245 -87.65 22.91 -38.88
C LEU A 245 -88.56 22.20 -39.89
N VAL A 246 -89.45 21.31 -39.44
CA VAL A 246 -90.46 20.66 -40.29
C VAL A 246 -91.43 21.68 -40.90
N GLU A 247 -91.87 22.68 -40.14
CA GLU A 247 -92.74 23.75 -40.65
C GLU A 247 -92.04 24.57 -41.75
N ALA A 248 -90.81 25.00 -41.50
CA ALA A 248 -89.98 25.68 -42.51
C ALA A 248 -89.76 24.81 -43.76
N HIS A 249 -89.57 23.50 -43.58
CA HIS A 249 -89.36 22.56 -44.68
C HIS A 249 -90.63 22.42 -45.54
N ARG A 250 -91.80 22.32 -44.90
CA ARG A 250 -93.10 22.30 -45.60
C ARG A 250 -93.35 23.59 -46.40
N GLU A 251 -93.01 24.76 -45.85
CA GLU A 251 -93.15 26.05 -46.54
C GLU A 251 -92.26 26.13 -47.79
N LEU A 252 -90.98 25.76 -47.67
CA LEU A 252 -90.06 25.77 -48.80
C LEU A 252 -90.46 24.74 -49.89
N MET A 253 -91.09 23.63 -49.49
CA MET A 253 -91.64 22.60 -50.39
C MET A 253 -92.84 23.05 -51.23
N LYS A 254 -93.40 24.25 -51.00
CA LYS A 254 -94.43 24.82 -51.90
C LYS A 254 -93.88 25.19 -53.29
N ASP A 255 -92.60 25.54 -53.39
CA ASP A 255 -91.88 25.76 -54.66
C ASP A 255 -90.47 25.15 -54.61
N PRO A 256 -90.35 23.80 -54.68
CA PRO A 256 -89.08 23.09 -54.44
C PRO A 256 -87.98 23.48 -55.42
N LYS A 257 -88.35 23.90 -56.64
CA LYS A 257 -87.38 24.27 -57.68
C LYS A 257 -86.66 25.57 -57.37
N LYS A 258 -87.34 26.53 -56.72
CA LYS A 258 -86.72 27.80 -56.32
C LYS A 258 -85.93 27.68 -55.02
N ASN A 259 -86.32 26.76 -54.14
CA ASN A 259 -85.81 26.66 -52.78
C ASN A 259 -84.83 25.50 -52.58
N ALA A 260 -84.28 24.91 -53.64
CA ALA A 260 -83.48 23.68 -53.57
C ALA A 260 -82.29 23.73 -52.58
N GLU A 261 -81.52 24.82 -52.57
CA GLU A 261 -80.36 24.98 -51.66
C GLU A 261 -80.82 25.13 -50.20
N ALA A 262 -81.82 25.99 -49.95
CA ALA A 262 -82.39 26.18 -48.61
C ALA A 262 -83.08 24.91 -48.06
N LEU A 263 -83.69 24.09 -48.94
CA LEU A 263 -84.24 22.79 -48.57
C LEU A 263 -83.15 21.82 -48.15
N GLN A 264 -82.05 21.73 -48.91
CA GLN A 264 -80.93 20.86 -48.57
C GLN A 264 -80.29 21.26 -47.23
N ASP A 265 -80.06 22.56 -47.01
CA ASP A 265 -79.51 23.06 -45.75
C ASP A 265 -80.43 22.74 -44.56
N LEU A 266 -81.74 22.84 -44.77
CA LEU A 266 -82.74 22.54 -43.74
C LEU A 266 -82.86 21.05 -43.47
N GLU A 267 -82.79 20.19 -44.49
CA GLU A 267 -82.71 18.73 -44.34
C GLU A 267 -81.48 18.33 -43.51
N VAL A 268 -80.32 18.98 -43.74
CA VAL A 268 -79.11 18.77 -42.92
C VAL A 268 -79.33 19.20 -41.47
N GLN A 269 -79.97 20.35 -41.23
CA GLN A 269 -80.29 20.81 -39.87
C GLN A 269 -81.27 19.86 -39.17
N MET A 270 -82.32 19.43 -39.86
CA MET A 270 -83.28 18.43 -39.35
C MET A 270 -82.58 17.12 -39.03
N ASN A 271 -81.65 16.67 -39.88
CA ASN A 271 -80.90 15.44 -39.65
C ASN A 271 -79.97 15.57 -38.43
N ASN A 272 -79.26 16.70 -38.29
CA ASN A 272 -78.42 16.96 -37.13
C ASN A 272 -79.24 17.01 -35.83
N CYS A 273 -80.41 17.65 -35.86
CA CYS A 273 -81.33 17.71 -34.72
C CYS A 273 -81.75 16.30 -34.26
N VAL A 274 -82.12 15.39 -35.17
CA VAL A 274 -82.46 14.01 -34.78
C VAL A 274 -81.28 13.20 -34.26
N HIS A 275 -80.06 13.46 -34.73
CA HIS A 275 -78.84 12.86 -34.16
C HIS A 275 -78.58 13.35 -32.73
N GLU A 276 -78.71 14.65 -32.46
CA GLU A 276 -78.53 15.19 -31.10
C GLU A 276 -79.60 14.67 -30.13
N LEU A 277 -80.88 14.65 -30.55
CA LEU A 277 -81.96 14.05 -29.76
C LEU A 277 -81.69 12.56 -29.44
N ALA A 278 -81.14 11.81 -30.40
CA ALA A 278 -80.78 10.41 -30.19
C ALA A 278 -79.62 10.27 -29.17
N LYS A 279 -78.57 11.08 -29.28
CA LYS A 279 -77.44 11.09 -28.32
C LYS A 279 -77.91 11.40 -26.92
N GLU A 280 -78.69 12.46 -26.73
CA GLU A 280 -79.19 12.88 -25.43
C GLU A 280 -80.02 11.77 -24.78
N LYS A 281 -80.89 11.12 -25.57
CA LYS A 281 -81.74 10.03 -25.08
C LYS A 281 -80.93 8.80 -24.64
N LEU A 282 -79.86 8.46 -25.36
CA LEU A 282 -78.96 7.36 -24.98
C LEU A 282 -78.15 7.72 -23.73
N MET A 283 -77.54 8.91 -23.67
CA MET A 283 -76.76 9.38 -22.53
C MET A 283 -77.55 9.39 -21.22
N ASN A 284 -78.79 9.89 -21.25
CA ASN A 284 -79.67 9.95 -20.08
C ASN A 284 -80.14 8.57 -19.58
N ASP A 285 -79.97 7.50 -20.38
CA ASP A 285 -80.37 6.13 -20.04
C ASP A 285 -79.20 5.23 -19.58
N ARG A 286 -78.02 5.79 -19.31
CA ARG A 286 -76.80 5.05 -18.92
C ARG A 286 -76.73 4.57 -17.46
N ALA A 287 -77.83 4.63 -16.71
CA ALA A 287 -77.83 4.30 -15.28
C ALA A 287 -77.56 2.81 -14.95
N TYR A 288 -77.59 1.92 -15.94
CA TYR A 288 -77.28 0.48 -15.80
C TYR A 288 -75.78 0.17 -15.81
N LEU A 289 -74.93 1.15 -16.10
CA LEU A 289 -73.47 1.00 -16.15
C LEU A 289 -72.86 1.12 -14.75
N GLU A 290 -71.78 0.37 -14.51
CA GLU A 290 -70.93 0.52 -13.33
C GLU A 290 -70.22 1.89 -13.32
N LYS A 291 -70.15 2.55 -12.16
CA LYS A 291 -69.64 3.93 -12.06
C LYS A 291 -68.13 4.05 -12.21
N ASP A 292 -67.39 3.10 -11.62
CA ASP A 292 -65.92 3.13 -11.52
C ASP A 292 -65.29 1.77 -11.93
N PRO A 293 -65.55 1.28 -13.16
CA PRO A 293 -64.96 0.04 -13.68
C PRO A 293 -63.42 0.08 -13.58
N GLN A 294 -62.82 -0.91 -12.91
CA GLN A 294 -61.36 -0.96 -12.67
C GLN A 294 -60.79 0.30 -11.99
N GLY A 295 -61.61 1.07 -11.26
CA GLY A 295 -61.22 2.34 -10.64
C GLY A 295 -61.18 3.54 -11.59
N VAL A 296 -61.67 3.41 -12.83
CA VAL A 296 -61.75 4.47 -13.83
C VAL A 296 -63.18 4.99 -13.93
N SER A 297 -63.38 6.32 -13.83
CA SER A 297 -64.71 6.94 -13.94
C SER A 297 -65.30 6.79 -15.34
N LEU A 298 -66.62 6.59 -15.44
CA LEU A 298 -67.37 6.60 -16.71
C LEU A 298 -67.07 7.81 -17.60
N THR A 299 -66.85 8.98 -16.98
CA THR A 299 -66.55 10.23 -17.71
C THR A 299 -65.19 10.23 -18.38
N ASP A 300 -64.26 9.37 -17.96
CA ASP A 300 -62.93 9.20 -18.54
C ASP A 300 -62.92 8.20 -19.69
N LEU A 301 -64.01 7.46 -19.90
CA LEU A 301 -64.09 6.43 -20.93
C LEU A 301 -64.68 6.97 -22.24
N PRO A 302 -64.17 6.54 -23.41
CA PRO A 302 -64.61 7.02 -24.71
C PRO A 302 -65.90 6.32 -25.20
N LEU A 303 -66.95 6.27 -24.38
CA LEU A 303 -68.18 5.50 -24.66
C LEU A 303 -68.86 5.94 -25.96
N ASP A 304 -68.93 7.24 -26.22
CA ASP A 304 -69.57 7.82 -27.41
C ASP A 304 -68.74 7.65 -28.70
N LYS A 305 -67.50 7.16 -28.58
CA LYS A 305 -66.60 6.87 -29.71
C LYS A 305 -66.43 5.37 -29.95
N ASP A 306 -66.84 4.52 -29.00
CA ASP A 306 -66.75 3.07 -29.15
C ASP A 306 -67.96 2.54 -29.93
N GLU A 307 -67.75 2.22 -31.20
CA GLU A 307 -68.81 1.74 -32.11
C GLU A 307 -69.53 0.49 -31.58
N LYS A 308 -68.82 -0.41 -30.89
CA LYS A 308 -69.43 -1.61 -30.29
C LYS A 308 -70.36 -1.24 -29.14
N PHE A 309 -69.92 -0.37 -28.24
CA PHE A 309 -70.72 0.16 -27.15
C PHE A 309 -71.98 0.85 -27.68
N LYS A 310 -71.84 1.78 -28.65
CA LYS A 310 -72.97 2.48 -29.28
C LYS A 310 -74.00 1.52 -29.88
N ALA A 311 -73.54 0.50 -30.60
CA ALA A 311 -74.44 -0.46 -31.23
C ALA A 311 -75.26 -1.26 -30.20
N MET A 312 -74.61 -1.76 -29.14
CA MET A 312 -75.28 -2.49 -28.04
C MET A 312 -76.20 -1.57 -27.23
N GLU A 313 -75.79 -0.32 -26.99
CA GLU A 313 -76.58 0.69 -26.29
C GLU A 313 -77.86 1.04 -27.08
N ALA A 314 -77.74 1.24 -28.40
CA ALA A 314 -78.88 1.46 -29.27
C ALA A 314 -79.81 0.24 -29.36
N GLU A 315 -79.26 -0.99 -29.39
CA GLU A 315 -80.06 -2.21 -29.34
C GLU A 315 -80.83 -2.35 -28.01
N ARG A 316 -80.17 -2.02 -26.89
CA ARG A 316 -80.79 -2.00 -25.57
C ARG A 316 -81.93 -0.97 -25.51
N ALA A 317 -81.71 0.23 -26.05
CA ALA A 317 -82.75 1.26 -26.14
C ALA A 317 -83.94 0.81 -27.00
N LYS A 318 -83.70 0.14 -28.13
CA LYS A 318 -84.76 -0.46 -28.97
C LYS A 318 -85.59 -1.49 -28.21
N LEU A 319 -84.94 -2.43 -27.53
CA LEU A 319 -85.63 -3.49 -26.78
C LEU A 319 -86.43 -2.94 -25.60
N LYS A 320 -85.90 -1.91 -24.93
CA LYS A 320 -86.59 -1.21 -23.84
C LYS A 320 -87.81 -0.44 -24.32
N ALA A 321 -87.70 0.26 -25.45
CA ALA A 321 -88.80 1.02 -26.04
C ALA A 321 -89.92 0.12 -26.59
N LEU A 322 -89.58 -1.06 -27.12
CA LEU A 322 -90.56 -2.01 -27.64
C LEU A 322 -91.42 -2.64 -26.54
N ASP A 323 -90.77 -3.28 -25.55
CA ASP A 323 -91.42 -3.84 -24.35
C ASP A 323 -90.35 -4.22 -23.32
N ALA A 324 -90.10 -3.32 -22.37
CA ALA A 324 -89.10 -3.53 -21.32
C ALA A 324 -89.36 -4.78 -20.47
N ARG A 325 -90.63 -5.19 -20.26
CA ARG A 325 -90.95 -6.35 -19.41
C ARG A 325 -90.72 -7.66 -20.14
N ARG A 326 -91.18 -7.77 -21.39
CA ARG A 326 -90.98 -8.99 -22.19
C ARG A 326 -89.53 -9.19 -22.62
N ASN A 327 -88.79 -8.10 -22.81
CA ASN A 327 -87.38 -8.16 -23.22
C ASN A 327 -86.39 -8.15 -22.03
N ALA A 328 -86.87 -8.20 -20.78
CA ALA A 328 -86.03 -8.04 -19.58
C ALA A 328 -84.77 -8.93 -19.56
N ALA A 329 -84.88 -10.21 -19.95
CA ALA A 329 -83.72 -11.11 -19.99
C ALA A 329 -82.68 -10.72 -21.05
N LYS A 330 -83.13 -10.25 -22.22
CA LYS A 330 -82.23 -9.77 -23.29
C LYS A 330 -81.61 -8.42 -22.93
N ILE A 331 -82.39 -7.53 -22.33
CA ILE A 331 -81.92 -6.24 -21.83
C ILE A 331 -80.83 -6.47 -20.78
N LYS A 332 -81.06 -7.34 -19.79
CA LYS A 332 -80.05 -7.67 -18.78
C LYS A 332 -78.77 -8.23 -19.40
N LYS A 333 -78.88 -9.14 -20.38
CA LYS A 333 -77.72 -9.69 -21.09
C LYS A 333 -76.91 -8.61 -21.80
N LEU A 334 -77.58 -7.66 -22.47
CA LEU A 334 -76.92 -6.51 -23.08
C LEU A 334 -76.30 -5.58 -22.03
N GLU A 335 -76.95 -5.36 -20.89
CA GLU A 335 -76.39 -4.57 -19.78
C GLU A 335 -75.14 -5.22 -19.19
N ASP A 336 -75.11 -6.56 -19.05
CA ASP A 336 -73.92 -7.31 -18.63
C ASP A 336 -72.80 -7.19 -19.70
N GLU A 337 -73.11 -7.37 -20.99
CA GLU A 337 -72.14 -7.21 -22.11
C GLU A 337 -71.60 -5.77 -22.24
N LEU A 338 -72.44 -4.76 -21.96
CA LEU A 338 -72.04 -3.35 -21.91
C LEU A 338 -71.08 -3.07 -20.75
N ASN A 339 -71.31 -3.68 -19.57
CA ASN A 339 -70.38 -3.58 -18.43
C ASN A 339 -69.08 -4.36 -18.66
N ASP A 340 -69.11 -5.51 -19.34
CA ASP A 340 -67.90 -6.23 -19.75
C ASP A 340 -67.05 -5.37 -20.72
N ARG A 341 -67.70 -4.77 -21.73
CA ARG A 341 -67.03 -3.83 -22.65
C ARG A 341 -66.49 -2.60 -21.91
N LEU A 342 -67.22 -2.14 -20.90
CA LEU A 342 -66.79 -1.04 -20.04
C LEU A 342 -65.49 -1.37 -19.28
N HIS A 343 -65.37 -2.57 -18.71
CA HIS A 343 -64.13 -3.04 -18.09
C HIS A 343 -62.97 -3.19 -19.10
N GLU A 344 -63.24 -3.61 -20.33
CA GLU A 344 -62.24 -3.61 -21.41
C GLU A 344 -61.74 -2.20 -21.72
N LEU A 345 -62.64 -1.24 -21.88
CA LEU A 345 -62.29 0.16 -22.12
C LEU A 345 -61.53 0.76 -20.93
N ALA A 346 -61.90 0.41 -19.70
CA ALA A 346 -61.18 0.85 -18.51
C ALA A 346 -59.75 0.29 -18.44
N ARG A 347 -59.53 -0.99 -18.80
CA ARG A 347 -58.16 -1.54 -18.92
C ARG A 347 -57.34 -0.82 -19.97
N HIS A 348 -57.92 -0.60 -21.14
CA HIS A 348 -57.25 0.17 -22.19
C HIS A 348 -56.94 1.61 -21.73
N GLN A 349 -57.83 2.24 -20.97
CA GLN A 349 -57.55 3.57 -20.41
C GLN A 349 -56.39 3.54 -19.42
N LEU A 350 -56.35 2.54 -18.53
CA LEU A 350 -55.22 2.36 -17.61
C LEU A 350 -53.90 2.13 -18.36
N GLU A 351 -53.91 1.38 -19.47
CA GLU A 351 -52.74 1.22 -20.34
C GLU A 351 -52.35 2.56 -21.00
N GLU A 352 -53.31 3.35 -21.49
CA GLU A 352 -53.05 4.68 -22.04
C GLU A 352 -52.44 5.64 -21.00
N ASP A 353 -52.85 5.56 -19.74
CA ASP A 353 -52.30 6.42 -18.68
C ASP A 353 -50.83 6.11 -18.37
N LEU A 354 -50.39 4.87 -18.64
CA LEU A 354 -49.01 4.45 -18.42
C LEU A 354 -48.08 4.77 -19.60
N LYS A 355 -48.60 5.09 -20.80
CA LYS A 355 -47.77 5.31 -22.01
C LYS A 355 -46.71 6.40 -21.89
N GLU A 356 -46.95 7.42 -21.07
CA GLU A 356 -46.02 8.54 -20.85
C GLU A 356 -45.18 8.37 -19.57
N VAL A 357 -45.37 7.25 -18.87
CA VAL A 357 -44.62 6.86 -17.69
C VAL A 357 -43.53 5.89 -18.11
N ASN A 358 -42.40 5.92 -17.41
CA ASN A 358 -41.29 5.03 -17.64
C ASN A 358 -41.72 3.57 -17.43
N ASP A 359 -41.56 2.74 -18.46
CA ASP A 359 -41.94 1.33 -18.45
C ASP A 359 -41.06 0.48 -17.53
N GLU A 360 -39.81 0.91 -17.27
CA GLU A 360 -38.83 0.18 -16.45
C GLU A 360 -38.12 1.11 -15.44
N PRO A 361 -38.85 1.71 -14.48
CA PRO A 361 -38.24 2.44 -13.37
C PRO A 361 -37.21 1.59 -12.63
N ARG A 362 -35.96 2.07 -12.57
CA ARG A 362 -34.81 1.34 -11.99
C ARG A 362 -34.62 -0.08 -12.56
N GLY A 363 -35.06 -0.34 -13.79
CA GLY A 363 -35.01 -1.66 -14.44
C GLY A 363 -36.12 -2.63 -14.04
N VAL A 364 -37.08 -2.20 -13.19
CA VAL A 364 -38.23 -3.02 -12.78
C VAL A 364 -39.43 -2.72 -13.68
N PRO A 365 -40.01 -3.71 -14.39
CA PRO A 365 -41.16 -3.47 -15.25
C PRO A 365 -42.36 -2.92 -14.47
N ILE A 366 -42.97 -1.84 -14.99
CA ILE A 366 -44.06 -1.09 -14.36
C ILE A 366 -45.29 -1.97 -14.06
N ASP A 367 -45.55 -2.99 -14.87
CA ASP A 367 -46.62 -3.97 -14.68
C ASP A 367 -46.51 -4.72 -13.35
N PHE A 368 -45.29 -4.94 -12.84
CA PHE A 368 -45.08 -5.58 -11.53
C PHE A 368 -45.30 -4.62 -10.36
N LEU A 369 -45.11 -3.31 -10.57
CA LEU A 369 -45.27 -2.28 -9.54
C LEU A 369 -46.74 -1.95 -9.27
N LYS A 370 -47.63 -2.26 -10.23
CA LYS A 370 -49.07 -2.04 -10.13
C LYS A 370 -49.40 -0.60 -9.68
N PRO A 371 -48.90 0.42 -10.39
CA PRO A 371 -49.05 1.82 -9.95
C PRO A 371 -50.52 2.27 -9.86
N ASN A 372 -51.42 1.61 -10.59
CA ASN A 372 -52.86 1.89 -10.52
C ASN A 372 -53.52 1.44 -9.19
N GLU A 373 -52.82 0.66 -8.36
CA GLU A 373 -53.22 0.35 -6.98
C GLU A 373 -52.67 1.39 -5.97
N ASP A 374 -51.72 2.25 -6.39
CA ASP A 374 -51.15 3.31 -5.56
C ASP A 374 -52.02 4.57 -5.57
N SER A 375 -52.47 4.99 -4.39
CA SER A 375 -53.38 6.14 -4.27
C SER A 375 -52.79 7.46 -4.76
N GLN A 376 -51.47 7.66 -4.66
CA GLN A 376 -50.85 8.91 -5.09
C GLN A 376 -50.75 8.97 -6.62
N PHE A 377 -50.34 7.85 -7.23
CA PHE A 377 -50.29 7.71 -8.68
C PHE A 377 -51.68 7.89 -9.32
N VAL A 378 -52.73 7.28 -8.75
CA VAL A 378 -54.10 7.42 -9.24
C VAL A 378 -54.57 8.89 -9.24
N GLU A 379 -54.22 9.68 -8.22
CA GLU A 379 -54.57 11.11 -8.18
C GLU A 379 -53.80 11.93 -9.23
N LEU A 380 -52.55 11.57 -9.52
CA LEU A 380 -51.79 12.20 -10.60
C LEU A 380 -52.37 11.85 -11.98
N VAL A 381 -52.76 10.60 -12.21
CA VAL A 381 -53.46 10.16 -13.42
C VAL A 381 -54.75 10.95 -13.64
N LYS A 382 -55.57 11.13 -12.59
CA LYS A 382 -56.81 11.95 -12.69
C LYS A 382 -56.53 13.38 -13.14
N LYS A 383 -55.47 14.01 -12.61
CA LYS A 383 -55.04 15.35 -13.05
C LYS A 383 -54.55 15.36 -14.49
N ALA A 384 -53.73 14.38 -14.88
CA ALA A 384 -53.23 14.23 -16.25
C ALA A 384 -54.39 14.06 -17.24
N ARG A 385 -55.38 13.21 -16.93
CA ARG A 385 -56.59 13.04 -17.74
C ARG A 385 -57.41 14.32 -17.86
N ALA A 386 -57.61 15.04 -16.75
CA ALA A 386 -58.34 16.31 -16.75
C ALA A 386 -57.65 17.36 -17.64
N LEU A 387 -56.32 17.48 -17.55
CA LEU A 387 -55.52 18.35 -18.42
C LEU A 387 -55.58 17.89 -19.89
N LYS A 388 -55.51 16.58 -20.18
CA LYS A 388 -55.60 16.06 -21.56
C LYS A 388 -56.96 16.31 -22.22
N LYS A 389 -58.03 16.43 -21.43
CA LYS A 389 -59.39 16.75 -21.90
C LYS A 389 -59.58 18.23 -22.25
N ASP A 390 -58.80 19.14 -21.67
CA ASP A 390 -58.92 20.57 -21.93
C ASP A 390 -58.34 20.93 -23.32
N PRO A 391 -59.12 21.54 -24.23
CA PRO A 391 -58.62 22.00 -25.53
C PRO A 391 -57.52 23.08 -25.42
N ASN A 392 -57.47 23.83 -24.32
CA ASN A 392 -56.49 24.89 -24.03
C ASN A 392 -55.53 24.50 -22.89
N ARG A 393 -55.26 23.19 -22.75
CA ARG A 393 -54.46 22.64 -21.66
C ARG A 393 -53.10 23.32 -21.48
N ASP A 394 -52.68 23.42 -20.23
CA ASP A 394 -51.32 23.82 -19.87
C ASP A 394 -50.37 22.63 -20.11
N GLU A 395 -49.54 22.74 -21.15
CA GLU A 395 -48.55 21.71 -21.49
C GLU A 395 -47.42 21.61 -20.45
N GLU A 396 -47.08 22.71 -19.76
CA GLU A 396 -46.07 22.70 -18.69
C GLU A 396 -46.61 22.00 -17.45
N GLU A 397 -47.87 22.27 -17.08
CA GLU A 397 -48.52 21.57 -15.96
C GLU A 397 -48.69 20.08 -16.25
N LEU A 398 -49.06 19.70 -17.48
CA LEU A 398 -49.13 18.29 -17.88
C LEU A 398 -47.76 17.61 -17.80
N ALA A 399 -46.71 18.26 -18.30
CA ALA A 399 -45.34 17.74 -18.20
C ALA A 399 -44.88 17.59 -16.75
N TYR A 400 -45.25 18.53 -15.87
CA TYR A 400 -44.97 18.44 -14.43
C TYR A 400 -45.70 17.26 -13.78
N VAL A 401 -46.99 17.05 -14.09
CA VAL A 401 -47.76 15.92 -13.56
C VAL A 401 -47.19 14.59 -14.06
N VAL A 402 -46.81 14.48 -15.34
CA VAL A 402 -46.16 13.29 -15.90
C VAL A 402 -44.79 13.04 -15.25
N ALA A 403 -44.01 14.09 -14.99
CA ALA A 403 -42.76 13.96 -14.24
C ALA A 403 -43.00 13.45 -12.81
N ALA A 404 -44.02 13.96 -12.12
CA ALA A 404 -44.41 13.47 -10.79
C ALA A 404 -44.93 12.02 -10.82
N MET A 405 -45.61 11.60 -11.88
CA MET A 405 -46.01 10.20 -12.09
C MET A 405 -44.79 9.30 -12.24
N ASN A 406 -43.79 9.73 -13.00
CA ASN A 406 -42.51 9.04 -13.15
C ASN A 406 -41.74 8.95 -11.84
N GLU A 407 -41.67 10.04 -11.06
CA GLU A 407 -41.04 10.07 -9.75
C GLU A 407 -41.73 9.09 -8.78
N ARG A 408 -43.08 9.06 -8.77
CA ARG A 408 -43.82 8.15 -7.90
C ARG A 408 -43.59 6.68 -8.26
N VAL A 409 -43.49 6.37 -9.54
CA VAL A 409 -43.20 5.01 -10.03
C VAL A 409 -41.74 4.61 -9.76
N ASP A 410 -40.80 5.55 -9.84
CA ASP A 410 -39.41 5.34 -9.39
C ASP A 410 -39.32 5.07 -7.87
N ASP A 411 -40.10 5.79 -7.05
CA ASP A 411 -40.19 5.54 -5.61
C ASP A 411 -40.69 4.12 -5.32
N LEU A 412 -41.76 3.68 -5.99
CA LEU A 412 -42.30 2.31 -5.85
C LEU A 412 -41.24 1.25 -6.20
N ALA A 413 -40.48 1.47 -7.27
CA ALA A 413 -39.35 0.60 -7.63
C ALA A 413 -38.26 0.61 -6.55
N GLY A 414 -37.90 1.79 -6.03
CA GLY A 414 -36.95 1.96 -4.93
C GLY A 414 -37.38 1.23 -3.65
N GLU A 415 -38.67 1.24 -3.32
CA GLU A 415 -39.20 0.50 -2.18
C GLU A 415 -39.06 -1.02 -2.34
N ALA A 416 -39.29 -1.53 -3.54
CA ALA A 416 -39.10 -2.94 -3.86
C ALA A 416 -37.62 -3.35 -3.73
N MET A 417 -36.70 -2.46 -4.13
CA MET A 417 -35.24 -2.66 -4.17
C MET A 417 -34.52 -2.39 -2.84
N LYS A 418 -35.23 -2.06 -1.74
CA LYS A 418 -34.60 -1.83 -0.42
C LYS A 418 -33.63 -2.97 -0.02
N ARG A 419 -32.38 -2.58 0.28
CA ARG A 419 -31.19 -3.40 0.56
C ARG A 419 -31.07 -3.93 2.00
N THR A 420 -32.19 -4.11 2.72
CA THR A 420 -32.17 -4.41 4.17
C THR A 420 -31.61 -5.79 4.56
N PHE A 421 -31.30 -6.64 3.59
CA PHE A 421 -30.80 -8.01 3.76
C PHE A 421 -29.28 -8.12 3.59
N LEU A 422 -28.60 -7.02 3.24
CA LEU A 422 -27.14 -6.99 3.08
C LEU A 422 -26.44 -6.92 4.45
N GLU A 423 -25.28 -7.57 4.56
CA GLU A 423 -24.38 -7.39 5.70
C GLU A 423 -23.87 -5.94 5.77
N THR A 424 -23.92 -5.29 6.95
CA THR A 424 -23.64 -3.85 7.07
C THR A 424 -22.17 -3.48 6.93
N ASN A 425 -21.26 -4.38 7.34
CA ASN A 425 -19.80 -4.19 7.31
C ASN A 425 -19.09 -5.47 6.79
N PRO A 426 -19.29 -5.88 5.53
CA PRO A 426 -18.58 -7.01 4.92
C PRO A 426 -17.05 -6.83 5.01
N GLU A 427 -16.34 -7.81 5.57
CA GLU A 427 -14.87 -7.76 5.79
C GLU A 427 -14.40 -6.49 6.54
N GLY A 428 -15.29 -5.85 7.31
CA GLY A 428 -15.01 -4.59 8.03
C GLY A 428 -15.19 -3.31 7.21
N VAL A 429 -15.61 -3.39 5.94
CA VAL A 429 -15.85 -2.22 5.06
C VAL A 429 -17.33 -1.84 5.11
N PRO A 430 -17.70 -0.58 5.43
CA PRO A 430 -19.09 -0.14 5.39
C PRO A 430 -19.70 -0.16 3.99
N LEU A 431 -20.97 -0.57 3.86
CA LEU A 431 -21.69 -0.58 2.57
C LEU A 431 -21.67 0.79 1.86
N SER A 432 -21.63 1.90 2.60
CA SER A 432 -21.57 3.26 2.03
C SER A 432 -20.27 3.58 1.29
N GLU A 433 -19.24 2.77 1.50
CA GLU A 433 -17.93 2.90 0.86
C GLU A 433 -17.82 2.03 -0.39
N LEU A 434 -18.80 1.13 -0.61
CA LEU A 434 -18.82 0.23 -1.76
C LEU A 434 -19.60 0.86 -2.93
N PRO A 435 -19.16 0.66 -4.17
CA PRO A 435 -19.81 1.25 -5.35
C PRO A 435 -21.07 0.48 -5.79
N LEU A 436 -21.96 0.13 -4.86
CA LEU A 436 -23.13 -0.72 -5.13
C LEU A 436 -24.09 -0.13 -6.16
N ASP A 437 -24.20 1.20 -6.20
CA ASP A 437 -25.08 1.90 -7.15
C ASP A 437 -24.54 1.90 -8.59
N PHE A 438 -23.25 1.59 -8.76
CA PHE A 438 -22.57 1.58 -10.06
C PHE A 438 -22.11 0.18 -10.46
N ASP A 439 -22.26 -0.84 -9.59
CA ASP A 439 -21.93 -2.21 -9.90
C ASP A 439 -23.06 -2.85 -10.71
N GLU A 440 -22.79 -3.09 -11.99
CA GLU A 440 -23.76 -3.63 -12.96
C GLU A 440 -24.31 -4.99 -12.53
N GLN A 441 -23.44 -5.89 -12.04
CA GLN A 441 -23.84 -7.22 -11.57
C GLN A 441 -24.75 -7.15 -10.34
N PHE A 442 -24.41 -6.29 -9.37
CA PHE A 442 -25.24 -6.08 -8.19
C PHE A 442 -26.60 -5.50 -8.56
N HIS A 443 -26.65 -4.53 -9.47
CA HIS A 443 -27.90 -3.94 -9.95
C HIS A 443 -28.79 -4.96 -10.66
N GLU A 444 -28.25 -5.83 -11.52
CA GLU A 444 -29.01 -6.91 -12.18
C GLU A 444 -29.67 -7.86 -11.17
N LEU A 445 -28.91 -8.27 -10.14
CA LEU A 445 -29.43 -9.13 -9.06
C LEU A 445 -30.52 -8.40 -8.25
N GLU A 446 -30.35 -7.11 -7.99
CA GLU A 446 -31.31 -6.27 -7.28
C GLU A 446 -32.64 -6.17 -8.05
N VAL A 447 -32.57 -5.98 -9.37
CA VAL A 447 -33.72 -5.94 -10.28
C VAL A 447 -34.44 -7.29 -10.31
N GLU A 448 -33.73 -8.40 -10.50
CA GLU A 448 -34.35 -9.75 -10.51
C GLU A 448 -35.01 -10.09 -9.16
N ARG A 449 -34.37 -9.69 -8.04
CA ARG A 449 -34.97 -9.84 -6.71
C ARG A 449 -36.26 -9.04 -6.60
N ALA A 450 -36.26 -7.78 -7.04
CA ALA A 450 -37.45 -6.92 -7.02
C ALA A 450 -38.59 -7.51 -7.86
N LYS A 451 -38.31 -7.98 -9.09
CA LYS A 451 -39.29 -8.68 -9.95
C LYS A 451 -39.93 -9.88 -9.24
N LEU A 452 -39.13 -10.75 -8.62
CA LEU A 452 -39.65 -11.94 -7.93
C LEU A 452 -40.47 -11.59 -6.67
N LYS A 453 -40.05 -10.54 -5.94
CA LYS A 453 -40.72 -10.04 -4.74
C LYS A 453 -42.07 -9.41 -5.05
N LEU A 454 -42.18 -8.67 -6.17
CA LEU A 454 -43.43 -8.06 -6.62
C LEU A 454 -44.39 -9.09 -7.23
N LYS A 455 -43.87 -10.09 -7.96
CA LYS A 455 -44.70 -11.11 -8.61
C LYS A 455 -45.43 -12.04 -7.63
N ASP A 456 -44.67 -12.68 -6.73
CA ASP A 456 -45.22 -13.55 -5.67
C ASP A 456 -44.11 -13.86 -4.64
N PRO A 457 -44.03 -13.09 -3.54
CA PRO A 457 -42.96 -13.25 -2.57
C PRO A 457 -43.03 -14.57 -1.78
N ILE A 458 -44.21 -15.20 -1.69
CA ILE A 458 -44.38 -16.46 -0.97
C ILE A 458 -43.87 -17.61 -1.83
N ARG A 459 -44.31 -17.68 -3.09
CA ARG A 459 -43.92 -18.74 -4.02
C ARG A 459 -42.44 -18.66 -4.41
N ASN A 460 -41.89 -17.45 -4.51
CA ASN A 460 -40.51 -17.24 -4.93
C ASN A 460 -39.50 -17.17 -3.78
N ARG A 461 -39.92 -17.44 -2.53
CA ARG A 461 -39.10 -17.26 -1.32
C ARG A 461 -37.68 -17.85 -1.43
N GLN A 462 -37.55 -19.08 -1.93
CA GLN A 462 -36.23 -19.72 -2.05
C GLN A 462 -35.35 -18.99 -3.07
N LYS A 463 -35.87 -18.65 -4.25
CA LYS A 463 -35.12 -17.91 -5.27
C LYS A 463 -34.73 -16.51 -4.81
N ILE A 464 -35.61 -15.83 -4.07
CA ILE A 464 -35.31 -14.52 -3.45
C ILE A 464 -34.13 -14.68 -2.49
N ARG A 465 -34.14 -15.70 -1.63
CA ARG A 465 -33.03 -15.98 -0.73
C ARG A 465 -31.73 -16.30 -1.47
N ASP A 466 -31.79 -17.12 -2.51
CA ASP A 466 -30.61 -17.45 -3.33
C ASP A 466 -30.03 -16.20 -4.03
N LEU A 467 -30.87 -15.24 -4.43
CA LEU A 467 -30.43 -13.94 -4.97
C LEU A 467 -29.87 -13.05 -3.86
N GLU A 468 -30.48 -13.00 -2.68
CA GLU A 468 -29.97 -12.26 -1.52
C GLU A 468 -28.59 -12.78 -1.08
N ASP A 469 -28.37 -14.10 -1.12
CA ASP A 469 -27.07 -14.73 -0.84
C ASP A 469 -26.03 -14.38 -1.94
N GLN A 470 -26.43 -14.36 -3.23
CA GLN A 470 -25.56 -13.92 -4.33
C GLN A 470 -25.19 -12.43 -4.23
N MET A 471 -26.15 -11.59 -3.86
CA MET A 471 -25.91 -10.16 -3.62
C MET A 471 -24.95 -9.95 -2.46
N ASN A 472 -25.11 -10.68 -1.35
CA ASN A 472 -24.15 -10.65 -0.24
C ASN A 472 -22.75 -11.15 -0.67
N ALA A 473 -22.68 -12.17 -1.52
CA ALA A 473 -21.40 -12.64 -2.07
C ALA A 473 -20.72 -11.57 -2.93
N ARG A 474 -21.48 -10.88 -3.81
CA ARG A 474 -20.95 -9.78 -4.63
C ARG A 474 -20.51 -8.59 -3.79
N VAL A 475 -21.28 -8.23 -2.76
CA VAL A 475 -20.89 -7.21 -1.77
C VAL A 475 -19.58 -7.56 -1.07
N LEU A 476 -19.39 -8.83 -0.73
CA LEU A 476 -18.16 -9.32 -0.10
C LEU A 476 -16.96 -9.31 -1.06
N GLU A 477 -17.18 -9.59 -2.36
CA GLU A 477 -16.16 -9.39 -3.39
C GLU A 477 -15.76 -7.91 -3.53
N LEU A 478 -16.73 -7.00 -3.64
CA LEU A 478 -16.49 -5.56 -3.71
C LEU A 478 -15.76 -5.04 -2.46
N ALA A 479 -16.09 -5.56 -1.28
CA ALA A 479 -15.37 -5.22 -0.05
C ALA A 479 -13.89 -5.66 -0.10
N ARG A 480 -13.59 -6.84 -0.67
CA ARG A 480 -12.22 -7.30 -0.87
C ARG A 480 -11.46 -6.48 -1.91
N GLU A 481 -12.13 -6.10 -3.00
CA GLU A 481 -11.57 -5.18 -4.00
C GLU A 481 -11.24 -3.82 -3.37
N GLN A 482 -12.14 -3.29 -2.54
CA GLN A 482 -11.92 -2.04 -1.81
C GLN A 482 -10.73 -2.15 -0.84
N ILE A 483 -10.64 -3.23 -0.07
CA ILE A 483 -9.49 -3.49 0.82
C ILE A 483 -8.20 -3.58 0.00
N ALA A 484 -8.22 -4.24 -1.16
CA ALA A 484 -7.05 -4.32 -2.04
C ALA A 484 -6.62 -2.93 -2.55
N GLU A 485 -7.57 -2.05 -2.88
CA GLU A 485 -7.29 -0.66 -3.27
C GLU A 485 -6.73 0.18 -2.11
N ASP A 486 -7.30 0.02 -0.90
CA ASP A 486 -6.82 0.72 0.30
C ASP A 486 -5.40 0.29 0.68
N LEU A 487 -5.10 -0.99 0.51
CA LEU A 487 -3.79 -1.57 0.80
C LEU A 487 -2.82 -1.51 -0.38
N ALA A 488 -3.24 -1.05 -1.56
CA ALA A 488 -2.38 -0.90 -2.73
C ALA A 488 -1.08 -0.10 -2.49
N PRO A 489 -1.05 0.90 -1.59
CA PRO A 489 0.20 1.57 -1.23
C PRO A 489 1.19 0.65 -0.49
N CYS A 490 0.71 -0.37 0.23
CA CYS A 490 1.59 -1.31 0.93
C CYS A 490 2.32 -2.22 -0.07
N GLU A 491 3.53 -2.67 0.30
CA GLU A 491 4.22 -3.69 -0.49
C GLU A 491 3.40 -4.98 -0.49
N ALA A 492 3.27 -5.66 -1.63
CA ALA A 492 2.50 -6.90 -1.72
C ALA A 492 3.04 -8.02 -0.80
N ASN A 493 4.36 -8.02 -0.56
CA ASN A 493 5.03 -8.96 0.33
C ASN A 493 6.00 -8.23 1.28
N PRO A 494 5.53 -7.49 2.30
CA PRO A 494 6.43 -6.82 3.24
C PRO A 494 7.27 -7.88 3.95
N ARG A 495 8.61 -7.73 3.94
CA ARG A 495 9.56 -8.73 4.45
C ARG A 495 9.35 -10.16 3.87
N GLY A 496 8.79 -10.26 2.66
CA GLY A 496 8.52 -11.54 2.00
C GLY A 496 7.24 -12.25 2.46
N ILE A 497 6.46 -11.69 3.40
CA ILE A 497 5.17 -12.24 3.82
C ILE A 497 4.05 -11.59 3.00
N PRO A 498 3.16 -12.36 2.34
CA PRO A 498 1.97 -11.82 1.67
C PRO A 498 1.06 -11.02 2.61
N LEU A 499 0.55 -9.86 2.17
CA LEU A 499 -0.39 -9.01 2.94
C LEU A 499 -1.63 -9.79 3.42
N GLU A 500 -2.14 -10.72 2.62
CA GLU A 500 -3.27 -11.60 2.98
C GLU A 500 -3.03 -12.37 4.29
N LEU A 501 -1.77 -12.75 4.56
CA LEU A 501 -1.40 -13.44 5.79
C LEU A 501 -1.19 -12.49 6.97
N LEU A 502 -0.86 -11.23 6.70
CA LEU A 502 -0.66 -10.20 7.70
C LEU A 502 -1.99 -9.60 8.17
N ARG A 503 -3.02 -9.59 7.29
CA ARG A 503 -4.31 -8.93 7.48
C ARG A 503 -4.14 -7.50 8.03
N PRO A 504 -3.39 -6.64 7.33
CA PRO A 504 -3.07 -5.29 7.79
C PRO A 504 -4.32 -4.43 8.04
N GLN A 505 -5.42 -4.69 7.34
CA GLN A 505 -6.69 -3.99 7.56
C GLN A 505 -7.32 -4.26 8.95
N GLU A 506 -6.93 -5.34 9.62
CA GLU A 506 -7.35 -5.64 11.00
C GLU A 506 -6.42 -4.98 12.05
N ASP A 507 -5.28 -4.42 11.65
CA ASP A 507 -4.38 -3.69 12.55
C ASP A 507 -4.97 -2.33 12.93
N GLU A 508 -4.96 -2.00 14.22
CA GLU A 508 -5.62 -0.81 14.75
C GLU A 508 -5.09 0.50 14.16
N GLU A 509 -3.79 0.58 13.84
CA GLU A 509 -3.21 1.80 13.27
C GLU A 509 -3.54 1.95 11.78
N ILE A 510 -3.43 0.86 11.01
CA ILE A 510 -3.79 0.86 9.60
C ILE A 510 -5.30 1.11 9.42
N ALA A 511 -6.14 0.48 10.23
CA ALA A 511 -7.59 0.65 10.20
C ALA A 511 -8.03 2.10 10.44
N LYS A 512 -7.30 2.87 11.26
CA LYS A 512 -7.54 4.31 11.47
C LYS A 512 -7.12 5.18 10.30
N VAL A 513 -6.12 4.76 9.54
CA VAL A 513 -5.56 5.51 8.41
C VAL A 513 -6.41 5.31 7.14
N ILE A 514 -6.94 4.10 6.91
CA ILE A 514 -7.73 3.77 5.71
C ILE A 514 -8.87 4.78 5.44
N PRO A 515 -9.78 5.10 6.38
CA PRO A 515 -10.85 6.08 6.14
C PRO A 515 -10.33 7.49 5.84
N GLN A 516 -9.20 7.88 6.44
CA GLN A 516 -8.57 9.18 6.19
C GLN A 516 -8.00 9.26 4.78
N LEU A 517 -7.32 8.19 4.33
CA LEU A 517 -6.81 8.09 2.97
C LEU A 517 -7.93 8.16 1.94
N ARG A 518 -9.03 7.42 2.15
CA ARG A 518 -10.21 7.49 1.27
C ARG A 518 -10.78 8.91 1.17
N ALA A 519 -10.94 9.59 2.30
CA ALA A 519 -11.42 10.97 2.33
C ALA A 519 -10.49 11.94 1.60
N LEU A 520 -9.18 11.81 1.79
CA LEU A 520 -8.18 12.66 1.11
C LEU A 520 -8.09 12.36 -0.39
N LYS A 521 -8.24 11.09 -0.79
CA LYS A 521 -8.23 10.64 -2.20
C LYS A 521 -9.42 11.17 -3.03
N LYS A 522 -10.46 11.74 -2.41
CA LYS A 522 -11.52 12.46 -3.13
C LYS A 522 -11.02 13.70 -3.87
N ASP A 523 -9.99 14.37 -3.34
CA ASP A 523 -9.26 15.44 -4.04
C ASP A 523 -7.74 15.20 -3.94
N PRO A 524 -7.20 14.29 -4.78
CA PRO A 524 -5.82 13.84 -4.65
C PRO A 524 -4.81 14.92 -5.04
N LYS A 525 -5.21 15.93 -5.83
CA LYS A 525 -4.34 17.04 -6.22
C LYS A 525 -4.07 17.98 -5.04
N GLN A 526 -5.09 18.30 -4.25
CA GLN A 526 -4.93 19.17 -3.08
C GLN A 526 -4.27 18.46 -1.89
N ASN A 527 -4.46 17.13 -1.78
CA ASN A 527 -4.04 16.35 -0.61
C ASN A 527 -2.75 15.54 -0.80
N ALA A 528 -2.01 15.74 -1.91
CA ALA A 528 -0.90 14.89 -2.32
C ALA A 528 0.15 14.61 -1.23
N GLU A 529 0.61 15.63 -0.51
CA GLU A 529 1.62 15.46 0.57
C GLU A 529 1.09 14.64 1.76
N LYS A 530 -0.15 14.91 2.21
CA LYS A 530 -0.78 14.16 3.31
C LYS A 530 -1.09 12.71 2.92
N ILE A 531 -1.53 12.49 1.68
CA ILE A 531 -1.74 11.14 1.15
C ILE A 531 -0.42 10.38 1.18
N LYS A 532 0.67 10.98 0.67
CA LYS A 532 1.99 10.35 0.66
C LYS A 532 2.53 10.06 2.06
N GLU A 533 2.30 10.96 3.02
CA GLU A 533 2.66 10.76 4.43
C GLU A 533 1.93 9.55 5.03
N LEU A 534 0.60 9.48 4.89
CA LEU A 534 -0.22 8.38 5.40
C LEU A 534 0.07 7.05 4.70
N GLU A 535 0.29 7.07 3.38
CA GLU A 535 0.69 5.88 2.62
C GLU A 535 2.05 5.35 3.07
N ASN A 536 3.02 6.23 3.34
CA ASN A 536 4.32 5.82 3.87
C ASN A 536 4.19 5.28 5.30
N GLY A 537 3.35 5.89 6.14
CA GLY A 537 3.01 5.36 7.46
C GLY A 537 2.43 3.95 7.39
N MET A 538 1.48 3.71 6.48
CA MET A 538 0.92 2.38 6.24
C MET A 538 1.96 1.37 5.75
N LYS A 539 2.86 1.76 4.84
CA LYS A 539 3.97 0.89 4.37
C LYS A 539 4.88 0.46 5.52
N GLU A 540 5.31 1.40 6.35
CA GLU A 540 6.19 1.09 7.49
C GLU A 540 5.46 0.23 8.53
N ARG A 541 4.18 0.52 8.81
CA ARG A 541 3.36 -0.30 9.72
C ARG A 541 3.16 -1.72 9.20
N ALA A 542 2.91 -1.89 7.90
CA ALA A 542 2.81 -3.20 7.27
C ALA A 542 4.13 -3.98 7.34
N ARG A 543 5.28 -3.32 7.15
CA ARG A 543 6.60 -3.95 7.37
C ARG A 543 6.83 -4.33 8.84
N ALA A 544 6.41 -3.49 9.78
CA ALA A 544 6.50 -3.78 11.20
C ALA A 544 5.66 -5.00 11.62
N LEU A 545 4.44 -5.13 11.08
CA LEU A 545 3.58 -6.32 11.27
C LEU A 545 4.26 -7.58 10.73
N ALA A 546 4.89 -7.48 9.56
CA ALA A 546 5.64 -8.60 8.99
C ALA A 546 6.83 -9.01 9.88
N SER A 547 7.62 -8.04 10.36
CA SER A 547 8.71 -8.29 11.30
C SER A 547 8.20 -8.95 12.59
N ALA A 548 7.15 -8.40 13.22
CA ALA A 548 6.58 -8.98 14.43
C ALA A 548 6.09 -10.42 14.25
N LYS A 549 5.53 -10.74 13.08
CA LYS A 549 5.05 -12.09 12.75
C LYS A 549 6.21 -13.08 12.55
N LEU A 550 7.31 -12.65 11.94
CA LEU A 550 8.52 -13.46 11.81
C LEU A 550 9.20 -13.67 13.17
N ASP A 551 9.41 -12.58 13.91
CA ASP A 551 10.07 -12.59 15.22
C ASP A 551 9.36 -13.48 16.24
N GLY A 552 8.04 -13.41 16.30
CA GLY A 552 7.21 -14.23 17.19
C GLY A 552 7.18 -15.72 16.83
N ASP A 553 7.76 -16.12 15.70
CA ASP A 553 7.74 -17.51 15.20
C ASP A 553 9.15 -18.11 15.07
N ARG A 554 10.13 -17.59 15.82
CA ARG A 554 11.56 -18.00 15.78
C ARG A 554 11.94 -19.15 16.71
N ASP A 555 10.99 -19.80 17.37
CA ASP A 555 11.23 -20.89 18.34
C ASP A 555 11.95 -22.13 17.76
N TYR A 556 11.96 -22.28 16.44
CA TYR A 556 12.66 -23.36 15.74
C TYR A 556 14.19 -23.16 15.65
N LEU A 557 14.69 -21.97 16.00
CA LEU A 557 16.12 -21.64 15.97
C LEU A 557 16.81 -22.07 17.27
N ASN A 558 18.06 -22.52 17.17
CA ASN A 558 18.93 -22.69 18.32
C ASN A 558 19.12 -21.34 19.03
N PRO A 559 18.84 -21.20 20.34
CA PRO A 559 18.94 -19.93 21.05
C PRO A 559 20.36 -19.35 21.13
N LYS A 560 21.39 -20.19 20.97
CA LYS A 560 22.81 -19.78 20.96
C LYS A 560 23.60 -20.48 19.85
N PRO A 561 23.40 -20.13 18.55
CA PRO A 561 24.18 -20.70 17.46
C PRO A 561 25.66 -20.39 17.68
N ASN A 562 26.50 -21.43 17.71
CA ASN A 562 27.93 -21.34 18.05
C ASN A 562 28.21 -20.45 19.27
N ASP A 563 27.44 -20.58 20.37
CA ASP A 563 27.58 -19.81 21.61
C ASP A 563 27.34 -18.29 21.50
N VAL A 564 26.77 -17.81 20.38
CA VAL A 564 26.33 -16.43 20.22
C VAL A 564 24.81 -16.38 20.36
N PRO A 565 24.24 -15.61 21.30
CA PRO A 565 22.79 -15.47 21.41
C PRO A 565 22.13 -14.93 20.13
N LEU A 566 20.98 -15.51 19.72
CA LEU A 566 20.25 -15.13 18.49
C LEU A 566 20.00 -13.62 18.40
N GLU A 567 19.75 -12.97 19.53
CA GLU A 567 19.41 -11.56 19.63
C GLU A 567 20.53 -10.59 19.21
N PHE A 568 21.76 -11.10 19.03
CA PHE A 568 22.93 -10.34 18.56
C PHE A 568 23.31 -10.70 17.11
N LEU A 569 22.59 -11.62 16.49
CA LEU A 569 22.79 -12.00 15.10
C LEU A 569 21.95 -11.10 14.18
N PRO A 570 22.45 -10.74 13.00
CA PRO A 570 21.77 -9.84 12.06
C PRO A 570 20.69 -10.58 11.23
N LEU A 571 19.81 -11.36 11.89
CA LEU A 571 18.84 -12.24 11.24
C LEU A 571 17.86 -11.47 10.34
N ASP A 572 17.37 -10.32 10.81
CA ASP A 572 16.39 -9.49 10.08
C ASP A 572 16.97 -8.78 8.86
N THR A 573 18.30 -8.63 8.82
CA THR A 573 19.01 -7.92 7.76
C THR A 573 19.73 -8.87 6.81
N ASP A 574 19.88 -10.15 7.17
CA ASP A 574 20.48 -11.14 6.28
C ASP A 574 19.47 -11.54 5.19
N PRO A 575 19.75 -11.28 3.91
CA PRO A 575 18.78 -11.50 2.84
C PRO A 575 18.46 -12.98 2.64
N ILE A 576 19.44 -13.86 2.84
CA ILE A 576 19.28 -15.32 2.69
C ILE A 576 18.40 -15.86 3.82
N PHE A 577 18.65 -15.42 5.05
CA PHE A 577 17.84 -15.78 6.21
C PHE A 577 16.39 -15.29 6.02
N ALA A 578 16.21 -14.00 5.71
CA ALA A 578 14.89 -13.39 5.53
C ALA A 578 14.06 -14.08 4.44
N GLU A 579 14.67 -14.44 3.30
CA GLU A 579 13.98 -15.15 2.22
C GLU A 579 13.48 -16.54 2.66
N LYS A 580 14.36 -17.33 3.27
CA LYS A 580 14.01 -18.67 3.76
C LYS A 580 12.99 -18.62 4.89
N GLU A 581 13.10 -17.63 5.77
CA GLU A 581 12.18 -17.43 6.89
C GLU A 581 10.78 -17.06 6.38
N ALA A 582 10.69 -16.15 5.40
CA ALA A 582 9.44 -15.79 4.75
C ALA A 582 8.80 -16.98 4.02
N GLN A 583 9.61 -17.80 3.31
CA GLN A 583 9.13 -19.04 2.68
C GLN A 583 8.58 -20.03 3.71
N ARG A 584 9.25 -20.18 4.86
CA ARG A 584 8.79 -21.03 5.96
C ARG A 584 7.47 -20.52 6.55
N ALA A 585 7.35 -19.22 6.78
CA ALA A 585 6.10 -18.60 7.25
C ALA A 585 4.95 -18.82 6.26
N LYS A 586 5.20 -18.68 4.94
CA LYS A 586 4.21 -18.94 3.88
C LYS A 586 3.74 -20.40 3.88
N LEU A 587 4.67 -21.36 3.92
CA LEU A 587 4.33 -22.79 3.94
C LEU A 587 3.56 -23.19 5.21
N LYS A 588 3.93 -22.60 6.36
CA LYS A 588 3.26 -22.82 7.64
C LYS A 588 1.82 -22.28 7.62
N ALA A 589 1.62 -21.09 7.07
CA ALA A 589 0.30 -20.47 6.96
C ALA A 589 -0.63 -21.19 5.96
N GLN A 590 -0.09 -21.71 4.86
CA GLN A 590 -0.88 -22.47 3.88
C GLN A 590 -1.41 -23.78 4.48
N ASN A 591 -0.52 -24.65 4.97
CA ASN A 591 -0.90 -25.88 5.66
C ASN A 591 0.30 -26.50 6.38
N ALA A 592 0.47 -26.19 7.67
CA ALA A 592 1.58 -26.68 8.47
C ALA A 592 1.73 -28.22 8.46
N ARG A 593 0.62 -28.98 8.43
CA ARG A 593 0.66 -30.45 8.43
C ARG A 593 1.12 -31.01 7.09
N ARG A 594 0.58 -30.50 5.98
CA ARG A 594 0.93 -30.97 4.62
C ARG A 594 2.37 -30.59 4.25
N ASN A 595 2.85 -29.45 4.72
CA ASN A 595 4.15 -28.89 4.37
C ASN A 595 5.26 -29.22 5.39
N ALA A 596 4.99 -30.06 6.40
CA ALA A 596 5.88 -30.33 7.52
C ALA A 596 7.32 -30.72 7.11
N LYS A 597 7.49 -31.53 6.06
CA LYS A 597 8.82 -31.94 5.58
C LYS A 597 9.63 -30.77 5.02
N GLN A 598 8.98 -29.89 4.23
CA GLN A 598 9.64 -28.72 3.66
C GLN A 598 9.96 -27.67 4.74
N ILE A 599 9.04 -27.50 5.71
CA ILE A 599 9.26 -26.64 6.88
C ILE A 599 10.49 -27.12 7.66
N LEU A 600 10.59 -28.42 7.97
CA LEU A 600 11.73 -28.98 8.69
C LEU A 600 13.07 -28.75 7.95
N THR A 601 13.07 -28.88 6.62
CA THR A 601 14.26 -28.59 5.80
C THR A 601 14.64 -27.11 5.87
N LEU A 602 13.68 -26.20 5.75
CA LEU A 602 13.92 -24.76 5.90
C LEU A 602 14.40 -24.40 7.31
N GLU A 603 13.84 -25.01 8.35
CA GLU A 603 14.28 -24.80 9.74
C GLU A 603 15.72 -25.27 9.96
N GLY A 604 16.13 -26.39 9.35
CA GLY A 604 17.52 -26.85 9.35
C GLY A 604 18.46 -25.87 8.63
N ASP A 605 18.07 -25.39 7.45
CA ASP A 605 18.81 -24.41 6.67
C ASP A 605 18.96 -23.06 7.39
N LEU A 606 17.89 -22.60 8.07
CA LEU A 606 17.88 -21.37 8.85
C LEU A 606 18.79 -21.49 10.08
N ASN A 607 18.79 -22.64 10.77
CA ASN A 607 19.74 -22.92 11.84
C ASN A 607 21.19 -22.94 11.35
N ALA A 608 21.46 -23.56 10.19
CA ALA A 608 22.79 -23.55 9.59
C ALA A 608 23.25 -22.13 9.25
N ARG A 609 22.37 -21.32 8.64
CA ARG A 609 22.65 -19.91 8.34
C ARG A 609 22.89 -19.08 9.61
N ALA A 610 22.14 -19.33 10.68
CA ALA A 610 22.36 -18.68 11.97
C ALA A 610 23.74 -19.03 12.56
N CYS A 611 24.22 -20.27 12.41
CA CYS A 611 25.59 -20.64 12.78
C CYS A 611 26.64 -19.92 11.93
N GLU A 612 26.46 -19.83 10.61
CA GLU A 612 27.37 -19.07 9.73
C GLU A 612 27.45 -17.59 10.13
N LEU A 613 26.29 -16.97 10.44
CA LEU A 613 26.24 -15.59 10.92
C LEU A 613 26.91 -15.43 12.28
N ALA A 614 26.80 -16.43 13.17
CA ALA A 614 27.49 -16.43 14.45
C ALA A 614 29.02 -16.53 14.27
N ASP A 615 29.51 -17.35 13.35
CA ASP A 615 30.94 -17.45 13.06
C ASP A 615 31.49 -16.15 12.48
N LYS A 616 30.78 -15.57 11.50
CA LYS A 616 31.12 -14.25 10.96
C LYS A 616 31.12 -13.18 12.05
N LYS A 617 30.14 -13.21 12.95
CA LYS A 617 30.07 -12.28 14.09
C LYS A 617 31.29 -12.41 15.00
N LYS A 618 31.74 -13.64 15.28
CA LYS A 618 32.97 -13.89 16.04
C LYS A 618 34.21 -13.38 15.33
N GLU A 619 34.31 -13.56 14.02
CA GLU A 619 35.42 -13.03 13.21
C GLU A 619 35.47 -11.50 13.24
N ASP A 620 34.33 -10.84 13.01
CA ASP A 620 34.19 -9.38 13.08
C ASP A 620 34.56 -8.85 14.48
N GLU A 621 34.19 -9.59 15.54
CA GLU A 621 34.54 -9.26 16.91
C GLU A 621 36.04 -9.39 17.20
N LEU A 622 36.71 -10.39 16.62
CA LEU A 622 38.18 -10.55 16.75
C LEU A 622 38.95 -9.54 15.91
N ALA A 623 38.38 -9.08 14.79
CA ALA A 623 38.96 -8.03 13.96
C ALA A 623 39.07 -6.68 14.69
N MET A 624 38.34 -6.49 15.81
CA MET A 624 38.49 -5.33 16.68
C MET A 624 39.83 -5.29 17.43
N PHE A 625 40.58 -6.40 17.47
CA PHE A 625 41.82 -6.54 18.22
C PHE A 625 43.03 -6.77 17.29
N PRO A 626 44.27 -6.48 17.74
CA PRO A 626 45.48 -6.79 16.99
C PRO A 626 45.53 -8.27 16.57
N LEU A 627 45.95 -8.56 15.35
CA LEU A 627 46.06 -9.93 14.82
C LEU A 627 46.95 -10.86 15.66
N ARG A 628 47.88 -10.29 16.45
CA ARG A 628 48.80 -11.04 17.29
C ARG A 628 49.01 -10.42 18.66
N TYR A 629 49.13 -11.28 19.67
CA TYR A 629 49.61 -10.96 21.02
C TYR A 629 50.78 -11.90 21.33
N ASP A 630 51.91 -11.35 21.77
CA ASP A 630 53.16 -12.09 22.04
C ASP A 630 53.54 -13.12 20.97
N GLU A 631 53.42 -12.72 19.69
CA GLU A 631 53.67 -13.49 18.45
C GLU A 631 52.60 -14.55 18.09
N MET A 632 51.59 -14.77 18.93
CA MET A 632 50.48 -15.72 18.69
C MET A 632 49.26 -15.05 18.06
N ASN A 633 48.59 -15.76 17.15
CA ASN A 633 47.34 -15.29 16.53
C ASN A 633 46.20 -15.21 17.56
N THR A 634 45.45 -14.10 17.59
CA THR A 634 44.30 -13.90 18.49
C THR A 634 43.26 -15.01 18.40
N ALA A 635 42.91 -15.47 17.20
CA ALA A 635 41.99 -16.59 17.01
C ALA A 635 42.55 -17.89 17.64
N GLY A 636 43.87 -18.07 17.58
CA GLY A 636 44.58 -19.19 18.19
C GLY A 636 44.62 -19.18 19.72
N LEU A 637 44.26 -18.06 20.36
CA LEU A 637 44.05 -17.99 21.81
C LEU A 637 42.68 -18.54 22.23
N LYS A 638 41.78 -18.82 21.28
CA LYS A 638 40.41 -19.29 21.51
C LYS A 638 39.64 -18.41 22.53
N PRO A 639 39.60 -17.08 22.35
CA PRO A 639 39.08 -16.18 23.36
C PRO A 639 37.57 -16.30 23.59
N HIS A 640 36.79 -16.75 22.60
CA HIS A 640 35.36 -17.03 22.81
C HIS A 640 35.08 -18.23 23.73
N GLU A 641 36.07 -19.10 23.96
CA GLU A 641 36.02 -20.19 24.95
C GLU A 641 36.43 -19.72 26.36
N ASP A 642 37.05 -18.53 26.48
CA ASP A 642 37.42 -17.93 27.78
C ASP A 642 36.19 -17.28 28.44
N PRO A 643 35.76 -17.73 29.63
CA PRO A 643 34.56 -17.20 30.29
C PRO A 643 34.64 -15.70 30.58
N GLU A 644 35.84 -15.19 30.86
CA GLU A 644 36.08 -13.81 31.24
C GLU A 644 36.02 -12.86 30.04
N PHE A 645 36.62 -13.25 28.92
CA PHE A 645 36.52 -12.57 27.64
C PHE A 645 35.07 -12.58 27.14
N ASN A 646 34.42 -13.75 27.13
CA ASN A 646 33.03 -13.87 26.66
C ASN A 646 32.05 -13.07 27.56
N GLY A 647 32.31 -12.97 28.86
CA GLY A 647 31.56 -12.12 29.78
C GLY A 647 31.67 -10.61 29.47
N LEU A 648 32.85 -10.12 29.07
CA LEU A 648 33.01 -8.74 28.59
C LEU A 648 32.36 -8.55 27.22
N LEU A 649 32.57 -9.50 26.32
CA LEU A 649 32.06 -9.46 24.96
C LEU A 649 30.53 -9.37 24.95
N ASN A 650 29.84 -10.11 25.82
CA ASN A 650 28.39 -10.01 25.95
C ASN A 650 27.92 -8.64 26.46
N LYS A 651 28.63 -8.03 27.43
CA LYS A 651 28.33 -6.65 27.86
C LYS A 651 28.55 -5.65 26.71
N TYR A 652 29.60 -5.86 25.92
CA TYR A 652 29.87 -5.06 24.73
C TYR A 652 28.76 -5.24 23.66
N ARG A 653 28.30 -6.47 23.41
CA ARG A 653 27.19 -6.77 22.49
C ARG A 653 25.91 -6.04 22.88
N VAL A 654 25.58 -5.98 24.17
CA VAL A 654 24.40 -5.24 24.67
C VAL A 654 24.53 -3.74 24.38
N LEU A 655 25.68 -3.12 24.69
CA LEU A 655 25.92 -1.71 24.39
C LEU A 655 25.88 -1.43 22.89
N ALA A 656 26.51 -2.30 22.08
CA ALA A 656 26.51 -2.17 20.62
C ALA A 656 25.11 -2.27 20.02
N LYS A 657 24.26 -3.17 20.54
CA LYS A 657 22.85 -3.32 20.12
C LYS A 657 22.01 -2.10 20.49
N GLY A 658 22.31 -1.44 21.62
CA GLY A 658 21.68 -0.18 22.02
C GLY A 658 22.15 1.07 21.27
N GLY A 659 23.04 0.93 20.27
CA GLY A 659 23.60 2.06 19.53
C GLY A 659 24.79 2.75 20.22
N GLU A 660 25.26 2.23 21.37
CA GLU A 660 26.37 2.78 22.16
C GLU A 660 27.69 2.03 21.94
N GLY A 661 27.86 1.38 20.79
CA GLY A 661 29.05 0.56 20.46
C GLY A 661 30.37 1.35 20.39
N GLU A 662 30.29 2.67 20.27
CA GLU A 662 31.42 3.61 20.28
C GLU A 662 31.52 4.44 21.57
N SER A 663 30.67 4.15 22.56
CA SER A 663 30.70 4.86 23.84
C SER A 663 32.02 4.66 24.60
N ALA A 664 32.28 5.54 25.58
CA ALA A 664 33.41 5.38 26.50
C ALA A 664 33.34 4.04 27.27
N ALA A 665 32.14 3.58 27.62
CA ALA A 665 31.92 2.29 28.26
C ALA A 665 32.28 1.11 27.33
N ALA A 666 31.90 1.18 26.06
CA ALA A 666 32.26 0.18 25.06
C ALA A 666 33.76 0.14 24.77
N SER A 667 34.42 1.31 24.75
CA SER A 667 35.88 1.41 24.61
C SER A 667 36.63 0.83 25.82
N ALA A 668 36.15 1.07 27.05
CA ALA A 668 36.73 0.46 28.25
C ALA A 668 36.60 -1.08 28.22
N LEU A 669 35.45 -1.62 27.80
CA LEU A 669 35.27 -3.07 27.63
C LEU A 669 36.21 -3.65 26.57
N LYS A 670 36.46 -2.94 25.45
CA LYS A 670 37.46 -3.34 24.44
C LYS A 670 38.86 -3.33 25.02
N GLU A 671 39.22 -2.33 25.81
CA GLU A 671 40.52 -2.26 26.46
C GLU A 671 40.71 -3.44 27.44
N ASP A 672 39.70 -3.74 28.24
CA ASP A 672 39.72 -4.87 29.18
C ASP A 672 39.79 -6.22 28.46
N MET A 673 39.06 -6.39 27.34
CA MET A 673 39.18 -7.57 26.48
C MET A 673 40.59 -7.69 25.89
N GLY A 674 41.18 -6.56 25.48
CA GLY A 674 42.55 -6.52 24.95
C GLY A 674 43.61 -6.87 26.01
N LYS A 675 43.42 -6.43 27.26
CA LYS A 675 44.27 -6.83 28.40
C LYS A 675 44.17 -8.34 28.65
N ARG A 676 42.95 -8.90 28.64
CA ARG A 676 42.74 -10.34 28.82
C ARG A 676 43.38 -11.16 27.70
N LEU A 677 43.31 -10.71 26.44
CA LEU A 677 43.99 -11.34 25.31
C LEU A 677 45.52 -11.33 25.50
N ALA A 678 46.10 -10.24 26.00
CA ALA A 678 47.53 -10.17 26.30
C ALA A 678 47.94 -11.12 27.43
N GLU A 679 47.12 -11.27 28.47
CA GLU A 679 47.35 -12.24 29.54
C GLU A 679 47.31 -13.69 29.03
N LEU A 680 46.28 -14.04 28.26
CA LEU A 680 46.14 -15.37 27.65
C LEU A 680 47.34 -15.68 26.74
N ALA A 681 47.89 -14.67 26.07
CA ALA A 681 49.08 -14.83 25.25
C ALA A 681 50.32 -15.15 26.10
N LYS A 682 50.54 -14.42 27.21
CA LYS A 682 51.67 -14.69 28.13
C LYS A 682 51.55 -16.04 28.81
N GLU A 683 50.37 -16.41 29.27
CA GLU A 683 50.11 -17.71 29.91
C GLU A 683 50.41 -18.87 28.96
N LYS A 684 50.06 -18.74 27.68
CA LYS A 684 50.29 -19.77 26.67
C LYS A 684 51.76 -19.82 26.17
N LYS A 685 52.50 -18.70 26.23
CA LYS A 685 53.93 -18.61 25.81
C LYS A 685 54.91 -19.00 26.91
N ASP A 686 54.78 -18.42 28.10
CA ASP A 686 55.76 -18.53 29.21
C ASP A 686 55.24 -19.40 30.37
N GLY A 687 54.02 -19.96 30.26
CA GLY A 687 53.41 -20.81 31.26
C GLY A 687 52.86 -20.06 32.47
N ASP A 688 52.49 -20.81 33.52
CA ASP A 688 51.79 -20.29 34.70
C ASP A 688 52.62 -19.30 35.55
N LEU A 689 53.96 -19.34 35.42
CA LEU A 689 54.92 -18.56 36.23
C LEU A 689 55.59 -17.41 35.45
N TRP A 690 54.96 -16.94 34.37
CA TRP A 690 55.50 -15.90 33.48
C TRP A 690 55.88 -14.59 34.17
N PHE A 691 55.31 -14.30 35.34
CA PHE A 691 55.52 -13.08 36.12
C PHE A 691 56.81 -13.07 36.96
N LEU A 692 57.56 -14.17 37.02
CA LEU A 692 58.82 -14.25 37.76
C LEU A 692 60.00 -13.67 36.95
N GLU A 693 60.92 -12.99 37.62
CA GLU A 693 62.20 -12.59 37.01
C GLU A 693 63.01 -13.83 36.62
N ARG A 694 63.58 -13.87 35.41
CA ARG A 694 64.21 -15.08 34.86
C ARG A 694 65.48 -15.51 35.60
N SER A 695 66.21 -14.56 36.16
CA SER A 695 67.48 -14.79 36.88
C SER A 695 67.58 -13.90 38.12
N PRO A 696 66.74 -14.10 39.15
CA PRO A 696 66.75 -13.28 40.35
C PRO A 696 68.14 -13.33 40.99
N GLU A 697 68.69 -12.15 41.32
CA GLU A 697 70.04 -12.00 41.85
C GLU A 697 71.14 -12.57 40.92
N GLY A 698 70.88 -12.76 39.63
CA GLY A 698 71.81 -13.38 38.68
C GLY A 698 71.88 -14.91 38.76
N ILE A 699 70.98 -15.56 39.51
CA ILE A 699 70.83 -17.03 39.52
C ILE A 699 69.59 -17.41 38.71
N PRO A 700 69.71 -18.22 37.63
CA PRO A 700 68.57 -18.68 36.85
C PRO A 700 67.50 -19.37 37.71
N LEU A 701 66.22 -19.13 37.45
CA LEU A 701 65.10 -19.76 38.19
C LEU A 701 65.19 -21.30 38.21
N ALA A 702 65.77 -21.92 37.18
CA ALA A 702 65.98 -23.37 37.08
C ALA A 702 67.01 -23.93 38.08
N GLU A 703 67.92 -23.08 38.57
CA GLU A 703 68.89 -23.42 39.61
C GLU A 703 68.31 -23.26 41.02
N LEU A 704 67.25 -22.46 41.15
CA LEU A 704 66.54 -22.31 42.42
C LEU A 704 65.66 -23.54 42.71
N SER A 705 65.63 -23.94 43.98
CA SER A 705 64.79 -25.06 44.43
C SER A 705 63.34 -24.65 44.68
N LEU A 706 62.71 -23.90 43.75
CA LEU A 706 61.32 -23.40 43.89
C LEU A 706 60.31 -24.52 44.11
N ALA A 707 60.54 -25.69 43.52
CA ALA A 707 59.69 -26.87 43.71
C ALA A 707 59.75 -27.46 45.13
N LYS A 708 60.85 -27.26 45.85
CA LYS A 708 61.03 -27.74 47.24
C LYS A 708 60.68 -26.68 48.28
N ASP A 709 60.54 -25.42 47.86
CA ASP A 709 60.17 -24.33 48.74
C ASP A 709 58.66 -24.33 49.03
N LYS A 710 58.30 -24.69 50.26
CA LYS A 710 56.89 -24.83 50.68
C LYS A 710 56.13 -23.51 50.61
N GLU A 711 56.77 -22.39 50.97
CA GLU A 711 56.14 -21.06 50.90
C GLU A 711 55.80 -20.69 49.47
N PHE A 712 56.74 -20.89 48.54
CA PHE A 712 56.52 -20.63 47.12
C PHE A 712 55.39 -21.50 46.53
N GLN A 713 55.33 -22.80 46.84
CA GLN A 713 54.26 -23.67 46.35
C GLN A 713 52.89 -23.34 46.93
N ASN A 714 52.82 -22.90 48.19
CA ASN A 714 51.56 -22.46 48.80
C ASN A 714 51.01 -21.21 48.10
N MET A 715 51.86 -20.21 47.85
CA MET A 715 51.45 -19.00 47.13
C MET A 715 51.02 -19.32 45.69
N ARG A 716 51.71 -20.25 45.02
CA ARG A 716 51.32 -20.72 43.68
C ARG A 716 49.92 -21.37 43.67
N ALA A 717 49.63 -22.21 44.65
CA ALA A 717 48.33 -22.88 44.78
C ALA A 717 47.20 -21.90 45.13
N GLU A 718 47.45 -20.94 46.03
CA GLU A 718 46.48 -19.87 46.36
C GLU A 718 46.16 -19.02 45.12
N ARG A 719 47.18 -18.64 44.34
CA ARG A 719 46.99 -17.92 43.09
C ARG A 719 46.12 -18.70 42.09
N ALA A 720 46.39 -20.00 41.92
CA ALA A 720 45.60 -20.86 41.03
C ALA A 720 44.11 -20.94 41.46
N LYS A 721 43.85 -21.05 42.77
CA LYS A 721 42.49 -21.06 43.32
C LYS A 721 41.76 -19.73 43.07
N LEU A 722 42.41 -18.60 43.33
CA LEU A 722 41.82 -17.27 43.14
C LEU A 722 41.50 -16.98 41.65
N LYS A 723 42.33 -17.49 40.73
CA LYS A 723 42.06 -17.46 39.30
C LYS A 723 40.88 -18.33 38.89
N ALA A 724 40.67 -19.47 39.54
CA ALA A 724 39.53 -20.35 39.22
C ALA A 724 38.19 -19.80 39.74
N GLU A 725 38.19 -19.04 40.84
CA GLU A 725 36.98 -18.46 41.44
C GLU A 725 36.50 -17.20 40.69
N ASP A 726 37.32 -16.15 40.65
CA ASP A 726 37.00 -14.88 39.98
C ASP A 726 38.30 -14.06 39.79
N PRO A 727 38.96 -14.17 38.61
CA PRO A 727 40.20 -13.46 38.32
C PRO A 727 40.12 -11.95 38.53
N ARG A 728 38.97 -11.32 38.24
CA ARG A 728 38.82 -9.86 38.30
C ARG A 728 38.66 -9.38 39.71
N ARG A 729 37.74 -9.99 40.46
CA ARG A 729 37.53 -9.63 41.85
C ARG A 729 38.80 -9.88 42.67
N ASN A 730 39.53 -10.93 42.32
CA ASN A 730 40.76 -11.32 42.99
C ASN A 730 42.03 -10.71 42.36
N ALA A 731 41.92 -9.84 41.35
CA ALA A 731 43.07 -9.34 40.58
C ALA A 731 44.16 -8.74 41.47
N LYS A 732 43.77 -7.85 42.41
CA LYS A 732 44.72 -7.26 43.37
C LYS A 732 45.45 -8.32 44.18
N ARG A 733 44.72 -9.31 44.68
CA ARG A 733 45.26 -10.39 45.50
C ARG A 733 46.17 -11.32 44.70
N ILE A 734 45.82 -11.59 43.45
CA ILE A 734 46.65 -12.35 42.51
C ILE A 734 47.96 -11.61 42.26
N THR A 735 47.93 -10.30 41.98
CA THR A 735 49.15 -9.49 41.81
C THR A 735 50.01 -9.45 43.08
N GLU A 736 49.40 -9.32 44.26
CA GLU A 736 50.12 -9.40 45.53
C GLU A 736 50.84 -10.74 45.70
N LEU A 737 50.18 -11.86 45.35
CA LEU A 737 50.80 -13.18 45.38
C LEU A 737 51.92 -13.32 44.34
N GLU A 738 51.75 -12.76 43.14
CA GLU A 738 52.79 -12.76 42.10
C GLU A 738 54.05 -12.01 42.55
N ILE A 739 53.88 -10.83 43.16
CA ILE A 739 54.99 -10.06 43.75
C ILE A 739 55.65 -10.83 44.89
N ALA A 740 54.85 -11.42 45.80
CA ALA A 740 55.38 -12.19 46.92
C ALA A 740 56.15 -13.43 46.46
N MET A 741 55.65 -14.11 45.43
CA MET A 741 56.34 -15.24 44.79
C MET A 741 57.65 -14.81 44.15
N ASN A 742 57.68 -13.67 43.43
CA ASN A 742 58.92 -13.15 42.86
C ASN A 742 59.93 -12.80 43.96
N ASN A 743 59.51 -12.09 45.01
CA ASN A 743 60.35 -11.75 46.16
C ASN A 743 60.92 -13.00 46.86
N ARG A 744 60.12 -14.08 46.97
CA ARG A 744 60.59 -15.36 47.52
C ARG A 744 61.66 -16.00 46.63
N ALA A 745 61.55 -15.87 45.30
CA ALA A 745 62.59 -16.33 44.38
C ALA A 745 63.92 -15.56 44.59
N HIS A 746 63.88 -14.22 44.77
CA HIS A 746 65.08 -13.42 45.13
C HIS A 746 65.68 -13.82 46.49
N ALA A 747 64.84 -14.07 47.49
CA ALA A 747 65.31 -14.52 48.80
C ALA A 747 66.05 -15.86 48.71
N LEU A 748 65.52 -16.81 47.94
CA LEU A 748 66.15 -18.11 47.70
C LEU A 748 67.45 -17.99 46.90
N ALA A 749 67.51 -17.06 45.94
CA ALA A 749 68.74 -16.79 45.19
C ALA A 749 69.84 -16.23 46.10
N ASN A 750 69.52 -15.28 46.98
CA ASN A 750 70.46 -14.75 47.96
C ASN A 750 70.93 -15.80 48.98
N GLN A 751 70.05 -16.69 49.42
CA GLN A 751 70.43 -17.82 50.26
C GLN A 751 71.41 -18.75 49.54
N THR A 752 71.12 -19.05 48.26
CA THR A 752 71.99 -19.89 47.42
C THR A 752 73.37 -19.26 47.27
N LYS A 753 73.45 -17.95 47.00
CA LYS A 753 74.72 -17.22 46.97
C LYS A 753 75.52 -17.44 48.25
N LYS A 754 74.95 -17.19 49.44
CA LYS A 754 75.68 -17.34 50.70
C LYS A 754 76.26 -18.75 50.89
N SER A 755 75.51 -19.79 50.50
CA SER A 755 75.95 -21.19 50.64
C SER A 755 77.03 -21.65 49.66
N ASP A 756 77.34 -20.87 48.61
CA ASP A 756 78.29 -21.27 47.57
C ASP A 756 79.74 -21.36 48.07
N PHE A 757 80.13 -20.48 48.99
CA PHE A 757 81.50 -20.32 49.50
C PHE A 757 81.64 -20.63 50.99
N GLU A 758 80.64 -21.27 51.60
CA GLU A 758 80.63 -21.58 53.04
C GLU A 758 81.85 -22.40 53.50
N ASP A 759 82.33 -23.31 52.64
CA ASP A 759 83.46 -24.19 52.91
C ASP A 759 84.81 -23.64 52.41
N VAL A 760 84.88 -22.41 51.91
CA VAL A 760 86.11 -21.80 51.36
C VAL A 760 86.75 -20.88 52.40
N ASP A 761 88.09 -20.89 52.50
CA ASP A 761 88.83 -19.98 53.38
C ASP A 761 88.45 -18.51 53.08
N PRO A 762 88.04 -17.72 54.09
CA PRO A 762 87.74 -16.31 53.89
C PRO A 762 88.97 -15.44 53.58
N ASN A 763 90.20 -15.88 53.90
CA ASN A 763 91.43 -15.12 53.65
C ASN A 763 92.55 -15.99 53.04
N PRO A 764 92.34 -16.58 51.86
CA PRO A 764 93.36 -17.40 51.20
C PRO A 764 94.67 -16.60 51.02
N ARG A 765 95.79 -17.15 51.48
CA ARG A 765 97.13 -16.51 51.49
C ARG A 765 97.14 -15.10 52.08
N GLY A 766 96.26 -14.84 53.05
CA GLY A 766 96.14 -13.54 53.71
C GLY A 766 95.31 -12.50 52.95
N ILE A 767 94.76 -12.82 51.76
CA ILE A 767 93.92 -11.93 50.96
C ILE A 767 92.43 -12.22 51.18
N PRO A 768 91.59 -11.25 51.58
CA PRO A 768 90.15 -11.43 51.74
C PRO A 768 89.43 -11.90 50.46
N LEU A 769 88.55 -12.90 50.59
CA LEU A 769 87.78 -13.50 49.49
C LEU A 769 86.89 -12.48 48.75
N GLU A 770 86.36 -11.49 49.47
CA GLU A 770 85.54 -10.42 48.90
C GLU A 770 86.34 -9.56 47.89
N LEU A 771 87.64 -9.37 48.13
CA LEU A 771 88.52 -8.60 47.25
C LEU A 771 88.95 -9.41 46.03
N LEU A 772 89.03 -10.73 46.15
CA LEU A 772 89.35 -11.64 45.04
C LEU A 772 88.21 -11.78 44.03
N LYS A 773 86.98 -11.43 44.42
CA LYS A 773 85.77 -11.52 43.59
C LYS A 773 85.66 -12.86 42.84
N PRO A 774 85.68 -14.01 43.54
CA PRO A 774 85.77 -15.32 42.92
C PRO A 774 84.57 -15.64 42.02
N ARG A 775 83.40 -15.03 42.24
CA ARG A 775 82.21 -15.22 41.42
C ARG A 775 82.36 -14.73 39.98
N ASP A 776 83.30 -13.85 39.71
CA ASP A 776 83.55 -13.32 38.37
C ASP A 776 84.48 -14.24 37.56
N ASP A 777 85.15 -15.20 38.22
CA ASP A 777 85.99 -16.18 37.56
C ASP A 777 85.12 -17.27 36.89
N SER A 778 85.34 -17.48 35.59
CA SER A 778 84.55 -18.41 34.78
C SER A 778 84.68 -19.87 35.21
N GLN A 779 85.82 -20.26 35.79
CA GLN A 779 86.02 -21.61 36.30
C GLN A 779 85.29 -21.79 37.64
N VAL A 780 85.29 -20.76 38.49
CA VAL A 780 84.48 -20.74 39.72
C VAL A 780 82.99 -20.82 39.36
N GLN A 781 82.49 -20.04 38.40
CA GLN A 781 81.08 -20.09 37.97
C GLN A 781 80.65 -21.48 37.50
N SER A 782 81.45 -22.10 36.62
CA SER A 782 81.20 -23.46 36.13
C SER A 782 81.23 -24.50 37.25
N THR A 783 82.18 -24.37 38.18
CA THR A 783 82.31 -25.25 39.34
C THR A 783 81.12 -25.09 40.30
N LEU A 784 80.65 -23.86 40.53
CA LEU A 784 79.47 -23.55 41.36
C LEU A 784 78.19 -24.13 40.76
N LEU A 785 78.00 -24.03 39.44
CA LEU A 785 76.84 -24.63 38.77
C LEU A 785 76.83 -26.15 38.99
N GLY A 786 77.95 -26.82 38.70
CA GLY A 786 78.08 -28.25 38.95
C GLY A 786 77.95 -28.63 40.43
N LEU A 787 78.40 -27.77 41.35
CA LEU A 787 78.31 -27.98 42.79
C LEU A 787 76.86 -27.90 43.27
N ARG A 788 76.11 -26.89 42.83
CA ARG A 788 74.68 -26.72 43.14
C ARG A 788 73.86 -27.89 42.59
N GLU A 789 74.13 -28.32 41.36
CA GLU A 789 73.50 -29.50 40.77
C GLU A 789 73.81 -30.78 41.55
N ALA A 790 75.07 -31.01 41.89
CA ALA A 790 75.48 -32.16 42.70
C ALA A 790 74.81 -32.14 44.09
N LYS A 791 74.75 -30.98 44.76
CA LYS A 791 74.01 -30.79 46.03
C LYS A 791 72.51 -31.09 45.85
N ARG A 792 71.89 -30.62 44.76
CA ARG A 792 70.47 -30.87 44.45
C ARG A 792 70.16 -32.34 44.21
N ASN A 793 71.07 -33.05 43.54
CA ASN A 793 70.98 -34.46 43.21
C ASN A 793 71.50 -35.39 44.33
N LYS A 794 71.99 -34.84 45.45
CA LYS A 794 72.59 -35.56 46.58
C LYS A 794 73.82 -36.41 46.21
N GLU A 795 74.62 -35.95 45.25
CA GLU A 795 75.83 -36.62 44.77
C GLU A 795 77.07 -36.30 45.63
N ALA A 796 77.11 -36.83 46.87
CA ALA A 796 78.11 -36.47 47.87
C ALA A 796 79.58 -36.52 47.39
N LYS A 797 79.95 -37.54 46.59
CA LYS A 797 81.32 -37.64 46.03
C LYS A 797 81.66 -36.49 45.09
N LYS A 798 80.72 -36.11 44.23
CA LYS A 798 80.90 -35.03 43.24
C LYS A 798 80.88 -33.67 43.94
N THR A 799 80.04 -33.51 44.95
CA THR A 799 80.01 -32.31 45.81
C THR A 799 81.37 -32.06 46.47
N ASN A 800 81.96 -33.08 47.11
CA ASN A 800 83.26 -32.94 47.77
C ASN A 800 84.38 -32.64 46.77
N MET A 801 84.41 -33.34 45.63
CA MET A 801 85.41 -33.09 44.58
C MET A 801 85.33 -31.66 44.04
N LEU A 802 84.13 -31.15 43.78
CA LEU A 802 83.93 -29.78 43.26
C LEU A 802 84.20 -28.71 44.33
N ALA A 803 83.90 -28.99 45.60
CA ALA A 803 84.25 -28.11 46.71
C ALA A 803 85.78 -27.98 46.87
N GLU A 804 86.54 -29.08 46.76
CA GLU A 804 88.00 -29.02 46.79
C GLU A 804 88.58 -28.29 45.57
N LYS A 805 88.03 -28.52 44.37
CA LYS A 805 88.41 -27.73 43.17
C LYS A 805 88.14 -26.24 43.34
N LEU A 806 87.03 -25.88 43.98
CA LEU A 806 86.69 -24.49 44.27
C LEU A 806 87.71 -23.87 45.23
N LYS A 807 88.07 -24.56 46.33
CA LYS A 807 89.12 -24.12 47.25
C LYS A 807 90.47 -23.93 46.55
N GLU A 808 90.87 -24.91 45.74
CA GLU A 808 92.14 -24.86 44.99
C GLU A 808 92.16 -23.68 44.01
N ARG A 809 91.07 -23.45 43.28
CA ARG A 809 90.97 -22.31 42.35
C ARG A 809 91.03 -20.97 43.08
N VAL A 810 90.40 -20.86 44.24
CA VAL A 810 90.44 -19.66 45.07
C VAL A 810 91.86 -19.41 45.62
N ASP A 811 92.58 -20.44 46.06
CA ASP A 811 93.99 -20.30 46.47
C ASP A 811 94.89 -19.86 45.30
N GLN A 812 94.63 -20.37 44.09
CA GLN A 812 95.35 -19.93 42.88
C GLN A 812 95.13 -18.45 42.57
N LEU A 813 93.90 -17.95 42.73
CA LEU A 813 93.59 -16.52 42.55
C LEU A 813 94.35 -15.66 43.57
N ALA A 814 94.39 -16.09 44.83
CA ALA A 814 95.15 -15.40 45.87
C ALA A 814 96.66 -15.39 45.56
N LYS A 815 97.22 -16.52 45.10
CA LYS A 815 98.64 -16.60 44.72
C LYS A 815 98.97 -15.67 43.55
N ALA A 816 98.13 -15.65 42.52
CA ALA A 816 98.31 -14.79 41.36
C ALA A 816 98.27 -13.30 41.74
N ALA A 817 97.44 -12.91 42.71
CA ALA A 817 97.38 -11.55 43.20
C ALA A 817 98.64 -11.09 43.97
N LEU A 818 99.35 -12.01 44.63
CA LEU A 818 100.58 -11.72 45.36
C LEU A 818 101.81 -11.65 44.45
N THR A 819 102.03 -12.70 43.66
CA THR A 819 103.32 -12.88 42.95
C THR A 819 103.25 -12.58 41.47
N GLY A 820 102.05 -12.42 40.92
CA GLY A 820 101.82 -12.37 39.47
C GLY A 820 102.45 -11.18 38.77
N ASP A 821 102.69 -10.09 39.50
CA ASP A 821 103.16 -8.82 38.95
C ASP A 821 104.51 -8.36 39.51
N ARG A 822 105.28 -9.24 40.16
CA ARG A 822 106.63 -8.92 40.69
C ARG A 822 107.53 -8.22 39.67
N HIS A 823 107.46 -8.64 38.41
CA HIS A 823 108.26 -8.06 37.32
C HIS A 823 107.88 -6.60 36.99
N SER A 824 106.73 -6.11 37.45
CA SER A 824 106.24 -4.77 37.09
C SER A 824 106.74 -3.70 38.04
N TYR A 825 107.11 -4.08 39.26
CA TYR A 825 107.50 -3.14 40.30
C TYR A 825 108.87 -3.40 40.90
N LEU A 826 109.49 -4.57 40.69
CA LEU A 826 110.85 -4.85 41.13
C LEU A 826 111.86 -4.58 40.01
N ASP A 827 113.04 -4.07 40.38
CA ASP A 827 114.23 -4.03 39.54
C ASP A 827 114.52 -5.46 39.03
N PRO A 828 114.63 -5.69 37.71
CA PRO A 828 114.91 -7.02 37.17
C PRO A 828 116.27 -7.60 37.60
N GLU A 829 117.27 -6.75 37.80
CA GLU A 829 118.63 -7.13 38.17
C GLU A 829 119.22 -6.21 39.25
N PRO A 830 118.67 -6.20 40.47
CA PRO A 830 119.21 -5.41 41.58
C PRO A 830 120.67 -5.77 41.81
N GLU A 831 121.54 -4.76 41.82
CA GLU A 831 122.99 -4.95 41.89
C GLU A 831 123.54 -5.93 40.82
N GLY A 832 122.91 -6.08 39.65
CA GLY A 832 123.32 -7.04 38.62
C GLY A 832 123.03 -8.52 38.96
N VAL A 833 122.15 -8.79 39.93
CA VAL A 833 121.66 -10.13 40.29
C VAL A 833 120.20 -10.26 39.89
N ALA A 834 119.88 -11.20 38.99
CA ALA A 834 118.49 -11.42 38.55
C ALA A 834 117.56 -11.83 39.72
N LEU A 835 116.32 -11.32 39.73
CA LEU A 835 115.32 -11.59 40.77
C LEU A 835 115.11 -13.10 41.06
N GLU A 836 115.24 -13.96 40.05
CA GLU A 836 115.09 -15.42 40.19
C GLU A 836 116.19 -16.11 41.03
N HIS A 837 117.27 -15.39 41.31
CA HIS A 837 118.35 -15.84 42.19
C HIS A 837 118.23 -15.24 43.60
N LEU A 838 117.26 -14.36 43.82
CA LEU A 838 116.98 -13.80 45.13
C LEU A 838 115.99 -14.67 45.91
N PRO A 839 116.19 -14.83 47.23
CA PRO A 839 115.30 -15.60 48.09
C PRO A 839 114.04 -14.80 48.51
N LEU A 840 113.34 -14.15 47.58
CA LEU A 840 112.21 -13.24 47.87
C LEU A 840 111.08 -13.93 48.65
N ASP A 841 110.68 -15.14 48.23
CA ASP A 841 109.61 -15.92 48.86
C ASP A 841 109.96 -16.44 50.26
N LYS A 842 111.24 -16.42 50.63
CA LYS A 842 111.72 -16.87 51.94
C LYS A 842 112.01 -15.70 52.88
N ASP A 843 111.85 -14.47 52.40
CA ASP A 843 112.05 -13.27 53.19
C ASP A 843 110.71 -12.83 53.79
N ASP A 844 110.62 -12.90 55.12
CA ASP A 844 109.40 -12.54 55.86
C ASP A 844 109.03 -11.08 55.70
N ILE A 845 110.03 -10.20 55.54
CA ILE A 845 109.83 -8.75 55.37
C ILE A 845 109.24 -8.48 53.98
N PHE A 846 109.85 -9.05 52.95
CA PHE A 846 109.38 -8.97 51.57
C PHE A 846 107.94 -9.48 51.44
N SER A 847 107.65 -10.66 51.99
CA SER A 847 106.33 -11.28 51.93
C SER A 847 105.23 -10.41 52.55
N ARG A 848 105.50 -9.76 53.70
CA ARG A 848 104.55 -8.87 54.36
C ARG A 848 104.23 -7.62 53.55
N PHE A 849 105.26 -6.99 52.97
CA PHE A 849 105.04 -5.81 52.11
C PHE A 849 104.30 -6.19 50.82
N GLU A 850 104.56 -7.37 50.27
CA GLU A 850 103.86 -7.88 49.09
C GLU A 850 102.38 -8.19 49.37
N GLU A 851 102.06 -8.78 50.52
CA GLU A 851 100.68 -8.98 50.96
C GLU A 851 99.90 -7.67 51.12
N GLU A 852 100.51 -6.66 51.74
CA GLU A 852 99.89 -5.35 51.94
C GLU A 852 99.66 -4.63 50.60
N ARG A 853 100.63 -4.72 49.69
CA ARG A 853 100.52 -4.20 48.33
C ARG A 853 99.37 -4.86 47.57
N ALA A 854 99.27 -6.19 47.61
CA ALA A 854 98.21 -6.92 46.92
C ALA A 854 96.81 -6.56 47.45
N LYS A 855 96.66 -6.38 48.76
CA LYS A 855 95.39 -5.92 49.38
C LYS A 855 94.98 -4.54 48.88
N LEU A 856 95.91 -3.58 48.89
CA LEU A 856 95.65 -2.21 48.43
C LEU A 856 95.31 -2.18 46.94
N LYS A 857 95.99 -3.00 46.13
CA LYS A 857 95.78 -3.11 44.69
C LYS A 857 94.42 -3.75 44.34
N LEU A 858 93.98 -4.76 45.07
CA LEU A 858 92.68 -5.41 44.86
C LEU A 858 91.50 -4.56 45.37
N GLN A 859 91.71 -3.74 46.41
CA GLN A 859 90.68 -2.82 46.90
C GLN A 859 90.39 -1.72 45.89
N ASP A 860 91.41 -0.91 45.58
CA ASP A 860 91.32 0.18 44.62
C ASP A 860 92.74 0.65 44.25
N PRO A 861 93.25 0.26 43.07
CA PRO A 861 94.62 0.58 42.68
C PRO A 861 94.82 2.07 42.41
N VAL A 862 93.76 2.82 42.08
CA VAL A 862 93.85 4.26 41.79
C VAL A 862 93.90 5.04 43.08
N LYS A 863 93.02 4.72 44.03
CA LYS A 863 92.95 5.40 45.33
C LYS A 863 94.21 5.16 46.17
N ASN A 864 94.79 3.96 46.10
CA ASN A 864 95.91 3.55 46.94
C ASN A 864 97.29 3.70 46.26
N ALA A 865 97.36 4.37 45.11
CA ALA A 865 98.56 4.42 44.26
C ALA A 865 99.84 4.82 45.01
N LYS A 866 99.78 5.87 45.85
CA LYS A 866 100.95 6.34 46.60
C LYS A 866 101.46 5.32 47.63
N GLN A 867 100.55 4.63 48.33
CA GLN A 867 100.93 3.60 49.31
C GLN A 867 101.50 2.36 48.62
N ILE A 868 101.00 2.05 47.42
CA ILE A 868 101.54 0.99 46.57
C ILE A 868 102.96 1.36 46.15
N GLU A 869 103.18 2.58 45.63
CA GLU A 869 104.50 3.08 45.24
C GLU A 869 105.51 3.05 46.41
N ASP A 870 105.14 3.56 47.59
CA ASP A 870 105.99 3.52 48.80
C ASP A 870 106.37 2.08 49.21
N LEU A 871 105.46 1.10 49.01
CA LEU A 871 105.73 -0.31 49.28
C LEU A 871 106.61 -0.93 48.20
N GLU A 872 106.42 -0.56 46.94
CA GLU A 872 107.24 -1.00 45.81
C GLU A 872 108.70 -0.53 45.96
N ASP A 873 108.94 0.70 46.40
CA ASP A 873 110.28 1.21 46.71
C ASP A 873 110.95 0.40 47.83
N ARG A 874 110.23 0.12 48.93
CA ARG A 874 110.73 -0.71 50.03
C ARG A 874 111.01 -2.15 49.60
N LEU A 875 110.19 -2.70 48.72
CA LEU A 875 110.39 -4.03 48.13
C LEU A 875 111.65 -4.04 47.25
N ASN A 876 111.92 -2.97 46.50
CA ASN A 876 113.16 -2.80 45.72
C ASN A 876 114.40 -2.64 46.60
N ASP A 877 114.34 -1.84 47.65
CA ASP A 877 115.43 -1.68 48.63
C ASP A 877 115.79 -3.03 49.24
N ARG A 878 114.78 -3.80 49.66
CA ARG A 878 114.99 -5.13 50.21
C ARG A 878 115.57 -6.10 49.16
N ALA A 879 115.13 -6.02 47.91
CA ALA A 879 115.69 -6.82 46.82
C ALA A 879 117.17 -6.48 46.55
N ARG A 880 117.56 -5.19 46.61
CA ARG A 880 118.96 -4.75 46.51
C ARG A 880 119.83 -5.27 47.64
N GLU A 881 119.36 -5.21 48.89
CA GLU A 881 120.08 -5.79 50.03
C GLU A 881 120.32 -7.29 49.87
N LEU A 882 119.30 -8.03 49.43
CA LEU A 882 119.41 -9.46 49.16
C LEU A 882 120.40 -9.74 48.01
N ALA A 883 120.44 -8.89 46.98
CA ALA A 883 121.38 -9.03 45.88
C ALA A 883 122.84 -8.79 46.30
N MET A 884 123.12 -7.82 47.16
CA MET A 884 124.46 -7.59 47.73
C MET A 884 124.92 -8.81 48.54
N GLN A 885 124.02 -9.39 49.35
CA GLN A 885 124.32 -10.63 50.09
C GLN A 885 124.65 -11.79 49.15
N VAL A 886 123.94 -11.92 48.03
CA VAL A 886 124.22 -12.94 47.01
C VAL A 886 125.61 -12.74 46.39
N LYS A 887 125.98 -11.52 45.98
CA LYS A 887 127.32 -11.22 45.47
C LYS A 887 128.43 -11.54 46.48
N GLN A 888 128.24 -11.16 47.75
CA GLN A 888 129.20 -11.47 48.80
C GLN A 888 129.36 -12.98 49.00
N ASN A 889 128.27 -13.74 48.85
CA ASN A 889 128.31 -15.20 48.91
C ASN A 889 129.07 -15.82 47.72
N ASP A 890 129.01 -15.23 46.52
CA ASP A 890 129.76 -15.72 45.35
C ASP A 890 131.28 -15.67 45.57
N LEU A 891 131.77 -14.66 46.30
CA LEU A 891 133.20 -14.45 46.56
C LEU A 891 133.76 -15.29 47.72
N LYS A 892 132.89 -15.93 48.52
CA LYS A 892 133.27 -16.57 49.78
C LYS A 892 134.34 -17.66 49.64
N ASN A 893 134.32 -18.41 48.54
CA ASN A 893 135.23 -19.53 48.27
C ASN A 893 136.32 -19.19 47.22
N ILE A 894 136.49 -17.91 46.90
CA ILE A 894 137.50 -17.41 45.96
C ILE A 894 138.76 -16.95 46.72
N ASN A 895 139.93 -17.11 46.11
CA ASN A 895 141.23 -16.74 46.66
C ASN A 895 141.25 -15.23 46.93
N GLN A 896 141.43 -14.86 48.19
CA GLN A 896 141.39 -13.49 48.65
C GLN A 896 142.65 -12.69 48.31
N ARG A 897 143.76 -13.37 47.96
CA ARG A 897 145.02 -12.76 47.53
C ARG A 897 145.64 -13.45 46.31
N PRO A 898 145.03 -13.35 45.12
CA PRO A 898 145.61 -13.87 43.89
C PRO A 898 146.88 -13.08 43.55
N ARG A 899 148.01 -13.80 43.36
CA ARG A 899 149.34 -13.20 43.11
C ARG A 899 149.74 -12.12 44.11
N ASP A 900 149.32 -12.31 45.36
CA ASP A 900 149.53 -11.38 46.49
C ASP A 900 148.76 -10.05 46.41
N VAL A 901 147.95 -9.82 45.36
CA VAL A 901 147.07 -8.65 45.21
C VAL A 901 145.75 -8.90 45.98
N PRO A 902 145.21 -7.95 46.77
CA PRO A 902 143.90 -8.11 47.42
C PRO A 902 142.73 -8.28 46.44
N LEU A 903 141.81 -9.22 46.70
CA LEU A 903 140.66 -9.53 45.83
C LEU A 903 139.74 -8.31 45.60
N ASP A 904 139.53 -7.49 46.63
CA ASP A 904 138.72 -6.27 46.55
C ASP A 904 139.30 -5.24 45.56
N ALA A 905 140.62 -5.20 45.41
CA ALA A 905 141.28 -4.32 44.44
C ALA A 905 141.10 -4.80 42.99
N ILE A 906 140.93 -6.12 42.78
CA ILE A 906 140.73 -6.73 41.47
C ILE A 906 139.28 -6.55 40.97
N LYS A 907 138.34 -6.33 41.89
CA LYS A 907 136.90 -6.15 41.63
C LYS A 907 136.31 -7.21 40.67
N PRO A 908 136.26 -8.49 41.08
CA PRO A 908 135.91 -9.60 40.20
C PRO A 908 134.53 -9.46 39.53
N HIS A 909 133.56 -8.89 40.23
CA HIS A 909 132.21 -8.67 39.72
C HIS A 909 132.09 -7.54 38.69
N GLU A 910 133.17 -6.81 38.37
CA GLU A 910 133.21 -5.92 37.21
C GLU A 910 133.59 -6.68 35.92
N ASP A 911 134.17 -7.87 36.04
CA ASP A 911 134.48 -8.72 34.89
C ASP A 911 133.27 -9.52 34.41
N LYS A 912 133.00 -9.44 33.10
CA LYS A 912 131.87 -10.11 32.46
C LYS A 912 131.96 -11.63 32.58
N SER A 913 133.15 -12.19 32.44
CA SER A 913 133.36 -13.64 32.45
C SER A 913 133.23 -14.20 33.87
N PHE A 914 133.72 -13.46 34.86
CA PHE A 914 133.55 -13.80 36.27
C PHE A 914 132.07 -13.77 36.69
N ASN A 915 131.32 -12.75 36.28
CA ASN A 915 129.87 -12.70 36.55
C ASN A 915 129.10 -13.86 35.89
N GLU A 916 129.51 -14.31 34.70
CA GLU A 916 128.88 -15.47 34.06
C GLU A 916 129.13 -16.77 34.83
N LEU A 917 130.34 -16.93 35.39
CA LEU A 917 130.65 -18.03 36.29
C LEU A 917 129.88 -17.91 37.62
N ALA A 918 129.74 -16.71 38.17
CA ALA A 918 128.94 -16.45 39.37
C ALA A 918 127.45 -16.78 39.13
N LYS A 919 126.87 -16.45 37.97
CA LYS A 919 125.51 -16.86 37.58
C LYS A 919 125.35 -18.38 37.57
N GLN A 920 126.29 -19.09 36.95
CA GLN A 920 126.28 -20.56 36.94
C GLN A 920 126.40 -21.13 38.36
N LEU A 921 127.25 -20.52 39.21
CA LEU A 921 127.41 -20.90 40.61
C LEU A 921 126.10 -20.76 41.38
N ARG A 922 125.38 -19.64 41.24
CA ARG A 922 124.07 -19.41 41.86
C ARG A 922 123.02 -20.44 41.44
N VAL A 923 122.98 -20.82 40.15
CA VAL A 923 122.07 -21.85 39.64
C VAL A 923 122.40 -23.22 40.24
N LEU A 924 123.68 -23.60 40.28
CA LEU A 924 124.11 -24.87 40.86
C LEU A 924 123.84 -24.91 42.38
N ASN A 925 123.97 -23.77 43.07
CA ASN A 925 123.69 -23.59 44.49
C ASN A 925 122.19 -23.69 44.85
N LYS A 926 121.27 -23.78 43.87
CA LYS A 926 119.87 -24.16 44.15
C LYS A 926 119.77 -25.58 44.73
N ASP A 927 120.71 -26.47 44.38
CA ASP A 927 120.85 -27.82 44.95
C ASP A 927 122.34 -28.12 45.18
N PRO A 928 122.93 -27.59 46.28
CA PRO A 928 124.37 -27.62 46.51
C PRO A 928 124.87 -29.05 46.78
N VAL A 929 124.02 -29.93 47.32
CA VAL A 929 124.35 -31.33 47.61
C VAL A 929 124.54 -32.12 46.32
N ARG A 930 123.60 -31.98 45.37
CA ARG A 930 123.68 -32.69 44.09
C ARG A 930 124.77 -32.15 43.18
N ASN A 931 125.08 -30.86 43.27
CA ASN A 931 125.99 -30.18 42.35
C ASN A 931 127.41 -29.92 42.89
N ALA A 932 127.76 -30.46 44.05
CA ALA A 932 129.02 -30.17 44.76
C ALA A 932 130.29 -30.22 43.90
N ASN A 933 130.43 -31.22 43.02
CA ASN A 933 131.59 -31.32 42.12
C ASN A 933 131.63 -30.18 41.08
N LYS A 934 130.49 -29.88 40.46
CA LYS A 934 130.39 -28.80 39.46
C LYS A 934 130.61 -27.43 40.09
N ILE A 935 130.14 -27.23 41.32
CA ILE A 935 130.37 -26.03 42.11
C ILE A 935 131.88 -25.81 42.30
N ARG A 936 132.59 -26.83 42.79
CA ARG A 936 134.05 -26.79 42.97
C ARG A 936 134.81 -26.53 41.67
N ASP A 937 134.36 -27.09 40.55
CA ASP A 937 134.96 -26.82 39.23
C ASP A 937 134.78 -25.36 38.80
N ILE A 938 133.59 -24.79 39.02
CA ILE A 938 133.29 -23.38 38.73
C ILE A 938 134.10 -22.46 39.65
N GLU A 939 134.14 -22.73 40.96
CA GLU A 939 134.99 -22.00 41.92
C GLU A 939 136.48 -22.07 41.53
N GLY A 940 136.95 -23.22 41.04
CA GLY A 940 138.31 -23.38 40.50
C GLY A 940 138.58 -22.53 39.26
N LYS A 941 137.62 -22.45 38.33
CA LYS A 941 137.69 -21.57 37.15
C LYS A 941 137.66 -20.10 37.55
N MET A 942 136.80 -19.73 38.50
CA MET A 942 136.73 -18.38 39.06
C MET A 942 138.08 -18.02 39.70
N ASN A 943 138.68 -18.90 40.50
CA ASN A 943 140.02 -18.71 41.06
C ASN A 943 141.11 -18.53 40.00
N THR A 944 141.07 -19.31 38.93
CA THR A 944 142.02 -19.15 37.80
C THR A 944 141.81 -17.82 37.09
N MET A 945 140.55 -17.38 36.94
CA MET A 945 140.22 -16.10 36.33
C MET A 945 140.76 -14.94 37.16
N VAL A 946 140.53 -14.94 38.47
CA VAL A 946 141.05 -13.86 39.33
C VAL A 946 142.59 -13.85 39.36
N ASN A 947 143.26 -15.00 39.35
CA ASN A 947 144.73 -15.03 39.18
C ASN A 947 145.19 -14.40 37.86
N LYS A 948 144.48 -14.66 36.74
CA LYS A 948 144.78 -13.98 35.46
C LYS A 948 144.52 -12.49 35.50
N MET A 949 143.46 -12.06 36.20
CA MET A 949 143.17 -10.64 36.39
C MET A 949 144.28 -9.97 37.20
N ALA A 950 144.78 -10.63 38.25
CA ALA A 950 145.94 -10.18 39.00
C ALA A 950 147.23 -10.15 38.16
N ASP A 951 147.50 -11.20 37.37
CA ASP A 951 148.66 -11.25 36.45
C ASP A 951 148.61 -10.08 35.44
N ASN A 952 147.45 -9.81 34.85
CA ASN A 952 147.26 -8.67 33.93
C ASN A 952 147.43 -7.32 34.63
N MET A 953 146.96 -7.21 35.88
CA MET A 953 147.08 -5.99 36.69
C MET A 953 148.54 -5.69 37.05
N LEU A 954 149.37 -6.72 37.28
CA LEU A 954 150.80 -6.58 37.57
C LEU A 954 151.64 -6.35 36.29
N ALA A 955 151.52 -7.22 35.28
CA ALA A 955 152.36 -7.18 34.08
C ALA A 955 151.99 -6.05 33.09
N GLY A 956 150.75 -5.57 33.14
CA GLY A 956 150.14 -4.77 32.07
C GLY A 956 150.72 -3.37 31.83
N ASN A 957 151.66 -2.87 32.64
CA ASN A 957 152.17 -1.50 32.51
C ASN A 957 153.56 -1.26 33.13
N ARG A 958 154.56 -2.06 32.76
CA ARG A 958 155.97 -1.78 33.10
C ARG A 958 156.58 -0.63 32.29
N THR A 959 155.77 0.24 31.68
CA THR A 959 156.21 1.37 30.83
C THR A 959 157.08 2.38 31.55
N TYR A 960 157.09 2.36 32.89
CA TYR A 960 158.00 3.16 33.68
C TYR A 960 159.44 2.62 33.68
N LEU A 961 159.73 1.39 33.26
CA LEU A 961 161.12 0.88 33.24
C LEU A 961 161.90 1.36 32.00
N ASP A 962 163.21 1.58 32.15
CA ASP A 962 164.11 1.92 31.04
C ASP A 962 164.23 0.73 30.06
N GLU A 963 164.15 0.93 28.74
CA GLU A 963 164.12 -0.18 27.74
C GLU A 963 165.35 -1.11 27.79
N ALA A 964 166.51 -0.55 28.12
CA ALA A 964 167.75 -1.29 28.34
C ALA A 964 168.48 -0.76 29.58
N PRO A 965 168.08 -1.16 30.81
CA PRO A 965 168.71 -0.71 32.03
C PRO A 965 170.19 -1.06 32.01
N ASN A 966 171.05 -0.06 32.23
CA ASN A 966 172.49 -0.15 32.07
C ASN A 966 172.96 -0.82 30.76
N GLY A 967 172.17 -0.83 29.69
CA GLY A 967 172.52 -1.45 28.39
C GLY A 967 172.19 -2.95 28.25
N VAL A 968 171.44 -3.55 29.18
CA VAL A 968 170.87 -4.90 29.03
C VAL A 968 169.38 -4.76 28.71
N ALA A 969 168.86 -5.43 27.68
CA ALA A 969 167.44 -5.33 27.34
C ALA A 969 166.53 -5.89 28.46
N LEU A 970 165.44 -5.18 28.81
CA LEU A 970 164.47 -5.60 29.85
C LEU A 970 163.98 -7.04 29.71
N ALA A 971 163.80 -7.51 28.47
CA ALA A 971 163.29 -8.85 28.17
C ALA A 971 164.21 -9.99 28.66
N VAL A 972 165.48 -9.70 28.92
CA VAL A 972 166.46 -10.68 29.41
C VAL A 972 166.62 -10.57 30.94
N LEU A 973 166.05 -9.54 31.56
CA LEU A 973 166.11 -9.38 33.02
C LEU A 973 165.06 -10.28 33.69
N PRO A 974 165.42 -10.98 34.78
CA PRO A 974 164.50 -11.85 35.50
C PRO A 974 163.56 -11.05 36.41
N LEU A 975 162.83 -10.06 35.89
CA LEU A 975 161.97 -9.15 36.66
C LEU A 975 160.85 -9.89 37.40
N ASP A 976 160.18 -10.83 36.73
CA ASP A 976 159.09 -11.63 37.30
C ASP A 976 159.58 -12.65 38.33
N ALA A 977 160.87 -13.02 38.29
CA ALA A 977 161.47 -13.96 39.22
C ALA A 977 162.18 -13.27 40.39
N ASP A 978 162.36 -11.94 40.35
CA ASP A 978 162.97 -11.18 41.43
C ASP A 978 161.93 -10.89 42.53
N PRO A 979 162.09 -11.44 43.74
CA PRO A 979 161.10 -11.24 44.81
C PRO A 979 160.97 -9.78 45.24
N THR A 980 162.04 -9.00 45.13
CA THR A 980 162.04 -7.58 45.52
C THR A 980 161.23 -6.77 44.53
N PHE A 981 161.44 -6.99 43.23
CA PHE A 981 160.70 -6.36 42.15
C PHE A 981 159.21 -6.70 42.23
N HIS A 982 158.84 -7.97 42.38
CA HIS A 982 157.44 -8.42 42.50
C HIS A 982 156.71 -7.73 43.67
N ASN A 983 157.32 -7.68 44.86
CA ASN A 983 156.70 -7.06 46.03
C ASN A 983 156.43 -5.56 45.83
N LEU A 984 157.38 -4.83 45.22
CA LEU A 984 157.20 -3.41 44.91
C LEU A 984 156.12 -3.20 43.84
N GLU A 985 156.05 -4.10 42.85
CA GLU A 985 155.03 -4.07 41.80
C GLU A 985 153.61 -4.31 42.33
N VAL A 986 153.45 -5.30 43.23
CA VAL A 986 152.17 -5.58 43.92
C VAL A 986 151.71 -4.40 44.76
N GLN A 987 152.61 -3.76 45.50
CA GLN A 987 152.26 -2.57 46.30
C GLN A 987 151.80 -1.41 45.42
N ARG A 988 152.51 -1.16 44.32
CA ARG A 988 152.14 -0.12 43.34
C ARG A 988 150.79 -0.42 42.70
N ALA A 989 150.55 -1.66 42.28
CA ALA A 989 149.29 -2.06 41.67
C ALA A 989 148.11 -1.94 42.64
N THR A 990 148.27 -2.38 43.89
CA THR A 990 147.21 -2.30 44.92
C THR A 990 146.83 -0.85 45.21
N LEU A 991 147.81 0.03 45.45
CA LEU A 991 147.55 1.45 45.71
C LEU A 991 146.93 2.15 44.51
N ALA A 992 147.31 1.78 43.29
CA ALA A 992 146.71 2.32 42.07
C ALA A 992 145.26 1.89 41.86
N ALA A 993 144.88 0.68 42.29
CA ALA A 993 143.50 0.19 42.20
C ALA A 993 142.58 0.75 43.31
N GLU A 994 143.13 1.02 44.50
CA GLU A 994 142.38 1.64 45.59
C GLU A 994 141.96 3.08 45.26
N ASP A 995 142.93 3.93 44.89
CA ASP A 995 142.69 5.30 44.45
C ASP A 995 143.91 5.84 43.67
N PRO A 996 143.89 5.81 42.33
CA PRO A 996 145.03 6.19 41.51
C PRO A 996 145.36 7.69 41.60
N VAL A 997 144.39 8.53 41.99
CA VAL A 997 144.58 9.97 42.11
C VAL A 997 145.23 10.29 43.46
N ARG A 998 144.71 9.70 44.54
CA ARG A 998 145.23 9.93 45.90
C ARG A 998 146.62 9.35 46.08
N ASN A 999 146.91 8.18 45.52
CA ASN A 999 148.14 7.44 45.78
C ASN A 999 149.28 7.73 44.76
N LYS A 1000 149.07 8.68 43.84
CA LYS A 1000 149.98 8.97 42.71
C LYS A 1000 151.46 9.10 43.10
N LYS A 1001 151.77 9.87 44.14
CA LYS A 1001 153.16 10.13 44.56
C LYS A 1001 153.87 8.86 45.09
N GLN A 1002 153.15 8.04 45.85
CA GLN A 1002 153.68 6.77 46.34
C GLN A 1002 153.93 5.80 45.20
N CYS A 1003 153.05 5.79 44.18
CA CYS A 1003 153.27 5.01 42.97
C CYS A 1003 154.54 5.48 42.22
N GLU A 1004 154.76 6.79 42.07
CA GLU A 1004 155.97 7.34 41.42
C GLU A 1004 157.27 6.98 42.17
N ASP A 1005 157.26 7.03 43.51
CA ASP A 1005 158.39 6.63 44.35
C ASP A 1005 158.70 5.13 44.19
N LEU A 1006 157.66 4.28 44.15
CA LEU A 1006 157.80 2.85 43.90
C LEU A 1006 158.33 2.58 42.48
N GLU A 1007 157.87 3.33 41.47
CA GLU A 1007 158.36 3.23 40.09
C GLU A 1007 159.86 3.59 40.01
N HIS A 1008 160.33 4.57 40.78
CA HIS A 1008 161.76 4.86 40.89
C HIS A 1008 162.55 3.70 41.50
N GLN A 1009 162.04 3.09 42.58
CA GLN A 1009 162.69 1.92 43.20
C GLN A 1009 162.73 0.73 42.23
N LEU A 1010 161.65 0.51 41.49
CA LEU A 1010 161.56 -0.53 40.47
C LEU A 1010 162.58 -0.30 39.33
N LYS A 1011 162.78 0.96 38.88
CA LYS A 1011 163.82 1.32 37.90
C LYS A 1011 165.22 1.02 38.40
N GLU A 1012 165.55 1.43 39.62
CA GLU A 1012 166.87 1.19 40.19
C GLU A 1012 167.12 -0.31 40.39
N ARG A 1013 166.11 -1.07 40.86
CA ARG A 1013 166.22 -2.53 40.97
C ARG A 1013 166.43 -3.19 39.60
N ALA A 1014 165.80 -2.69 38.54
CA ALA A 1014 166.02 -3.18 37.18
C ALA A 1014 167.46 -2.90 36.69
N LYS A 1015 168.06 -1.75 37.05
CA LYS A 1015 169.47 -1.46 36.73
C LYS A 1015 170.45 -2.34 37.53
N GLU A 1016 170.18 -2.57 38.81
CA GLU A 1016 170.97 -3.50 39.63
C GLU A 1016 170.97 -4.90 39.04
N LEU A 1017 169.79 -5.40 38.64
CA LEU A 1017 169.65 -6.70 37.98
C LEU A 1017 170.42 -6.73 36.64
N ALA A 1018 170.43 -5.63 35.88
CA ALA A 1018 171.22 -5.54 34.66
C ALA A 1018 172.74 -5.57 34.92
N ASP A 1019 173.22 -4.91 35.97
CA ASP A 1019 174.63 -4.98 36.37
C ASP A 1019 175.02 -6.36 36.91
N GLU A 1020 174.12 -7.05 37.59
CA GLU A 1020 174.30 -8.43 38.02
C GLU A 1020 174.42 -9.37 36.82
N VAL A 1021 173.54 -9.22 35.82
CA VAL A 1021 173.63 -9.99 34.55
C VAL A 1021 174.96 -9.68 33.84
N LYS A 1022 175.38 -8.41 33.74
CA LYS A 1022 176.66 -8.04 33.15
C LYS A 1022 177.87 -8.57 33.92
N ARG A 1023 177.84 -8.56 35.26
CA ARG A 1023 178.90 -9.15 36.09
C ARG A 1023 178.97 -10.65 35.90
N ALA A 1024 177.83 -11.31 35.80
CA ALA A 1024 177.77 -12.74 35.49
C ALA A 1024 178.35 -13.03 34.10
N ASP A 1025 178.11 -12.16 33.11
CA ASP A 1025 178.68 -12.28 31.76
C ASP A 1025 180.19 -11.98 31.72
N LEU A 1026 180.69 -10.98 32.47
CA LEU A 1026 182.12 -10.63 32.57
C LEU A 1026 182.94 -11.64 33.38
N ALA A 1027 182.35 -12.29 34.39
CA ALA A 1027 182.98 -13.35 35.17
C ALA A 1027 183.24 -14.64 34.37
N GLN A 1028 182.73 -14.73 33.13
CA GLN A 1028 182.97 -15.85 32.22
C GLN A 1028 184.13 -15.62 31.23
N LEU A 1029 184.81 -14.46 31.26
CA LEU A 1029 185.97 -14.17 30.40
C LEU A 1029 187.31 -14.50 31.09
N ASP A 1030 188.03 -15.48 30.53
CA ASP A 1030 189.28 -16.06 31.02
C ASP A 1030 190.46 -15.61 30.10
N ALA A 1031 191.52 -14.97 30.62
CA ALA A 1031 192.82 -14.93 29.94
C ALA A 1031 194.01 -14.40 30.78
N ALA A 1032 194.84 -15.38 31.18
CA ALA A 1032 196.33 -15.40 31.21
C ALA A 1032 196.99 -15.11 32.59
N PRO A 1033 198.21 -15.63 32.92
CA PRO A 1033 199.40 -15.55 32.06
C PRO A 1033 200.62 -16.51 32.26
N LEU A 1034 201.51 -16.47 31.26
CA LEU A 1034 202.95 -16.78 31.25
C LEU A 1034 203.76 -15.99 32.30
N GLY A 1035 203.40 -16.11 33.59
CA GLY A 1035 204.24 -15.74 34.73
C GLY A 1035 205.07 -14.48 34.57
N VAL A 1036 204.44 -13.30 34.61
CA VAL A 1036 205.13 -12.06 34.98
C VAL A 1036 204.38 -11.43 36.15
N PRO A 1037 204.95 -11.46 37.36
CA PRO A 1037 204.32 -10.96 38.57
C PRO A 1037 204.82 -9.55 38.86
N VAL A 1038 204.33 -8.51 38.18
CA VAL A 1038 204.93 -7.17 38.37
C VAL A 1038 203.91 -6.07 38.12
N ASP A 1039 203.50 -5.42 39.22
CA ASP A 1039 203.46 -3.97 39.41
C ASP A 1039 203.90 -3.13 38.19
N LEU A 1040 202.92 -2.62 37.43
CA LEU A 1040 202.96 -1.50 36.45
C LEU A 1040 201.74 -1.77 35.55
N LEU A 1041 200.59 -1.13 35.77
CA LEU A 1041 200.23 0.08 35.04
C LEU A 1041 198.86 0.55 35.55
N SER A 1042 198.86 1.58 36.39
CA SER A 1042 197.75 2.55 36.39
C SER A 1042 198.00 3.58 35.28
N PRO A 1043 196.95 4.28 34.84
CA PRO A 1043 196.95 5.74 34.98
C PRO A 1043 195.65 6.26 35.64
N PRO A 1044 195.60 7.53 36.07
CA PRO A 1044 194.91 7.93 37.28
C PRO A 1044 193.50 8.50 37.08
N ARG A 1045 192.72 8.38 38.17
CA ARG A 1045 191.40 8.97 38.45
C ARG A 1045 190.22 8.47 37.64
#